data_AF-A0A374EFD9-F1
#
_entry.id   AF-A0A374EFD9-F1
#
_cell.length_a   1.000
_cell.length_b   1.000
_cell.length_c   1.000
_cell.angle_alpha   90.00
_cell.angle_beta   90.00
_cell.angle_gamma   90.00
#
_symmetry.space_group_name_H-M   'P 1'
#
loop_
_entity.id
_entity.type
_entity.pdbx_description
1 polymer ?
#
loop_
_entity_poly.entity_id
_entity_poly.type
_entity_poly.pdbx_seq_one_letter_code
_entity_poly.pdbx_strand_id
1 'polypeptide(L)'
;MDYADTSFDPVQFFDRFHSDRFSDTQAEEIRNIIKAAMQSREYVPEPVKEEEPVIVNNEIVETAELPPLLDENIINGILKHDQFFKVKRDEIAEFFKENEDYDKRCEFIKSVFRMEEYTELDVNDVRAGYKAEADGLTVWEGSYLSRTKESKLSWDLVQCFTADLIDKGKYLDEKPKFAVETVKPSNDLHIRSFSEQDGQIFAEVMLGEKSSVVPVKRTDENTPYIEIGGKPHKLTDIQNYDLEQFEIFRSPVTHDVNGYYADDLAEGDTVKLDGELWTVKSATTYSISLVNDSGEKNIYNSPESKWQETITKAGFEFVPEKALEISEPVFAEPEPFYTQGEQLTFFGEPVPIEQTEKKTRAKPVNIAVSHTAPTTDMINHVLRGGSAEPRSLERIVAQFQKGKSVAEKAEFLCKEFGGNGRGYKYAPPDFSSSALVASWTDNTGITVAISNTAFSEGKNAHLEWSEAAERISEMLENGEYCSQDVIDRAADNDMKDIADKLWYLHQDCEVEYFIPDEMFKGGFPDSTERIKASLTDSAKLQKYIDGLEDLIRQYEQDRNVLRFHFHKPRGLLSRLKDLQLPKRDFITKSDFNYEPKFFVTEDEKDKLLTGGSGVQYGKFRIEKFFKEEHTEKEKIAFLKNEYGTGGQGRSGFNEWHDAKGISYKKGSMSTPDCETFLKWNEVSQRIDRLIARGDMSHKRILMSVSRTQSGL
;
A
#
# COMPACT_ATOMS: atom_id res chain seq x y z
N MET A 1 -25.73 -8.55 -54.44
CA MET A 1 -26.49 -7.44 -53.83
C MET A 1 -25.44 -6.41 -53.47
N ASP A 2 -25.26 -5.43 -54.35
CA ASP A 2 -24.25 -4.38 -54.22
C ASP A 2 -24.58 -3.46 -53.04
N TYR A 3 -23.66 -3.32 -52.09
CA TYR A 3 -23.68 -2.20 -51.16
C TYR A 3 -22.92 -1.04 -51.80
N ALA A 4 -23.69 -0.03 -52.20
CA ALA A 4 -23.20 1.17 -52.84
C ALA A 4 -22.31 1.99 -51.89
N ASP A 5 -21.14 2.32 -52.41
CA ASP A 5 -20.24 3.38 -52.01
C ASP A 5 -21.00 4.72 -51.89
N THR A 6 -21.13 5.23 -50.66
CA THR A 6 -21.49 6.63 -50.41
C THR A 6 -20.25 7.40 -49.98
N SER A 7 -19.34 7.61 -50.91
CA SER A 7 -18.28 8.62 -50.83
C SER A 7 -18.91 10.00 -50.64
N PHE A 8 -18.86 10.52 -49.41
CA PHE A 8 -19.25 11.88 -49.07
C PHE A 8 -18.25 12.89 -49.70
N ASP A 9 -18.71 13.72 -50.63
CA ASP A 9 -17.94 14.84 -51.19
C ASP A 9 -18.21 16.12 -50.37
N PRO A 10 -17.23 16.58 -49.56
CA PRO A 10 -17.41 17.73 -48.67
C PRO A 10 -17.60 19.06 -49.42
N VAL A 11 -17.10 19.16 -50.66
CA VAL A 11 -17.27 20.37 -51.49
C VAL A 11 -18.72 20.44 -51.98
N GLN A 12 -19.27 19.32 -52.47
CA GLN A 12 -20.68 19.26 -52.85
C GLN A 12 -21.61 19.49 -51.66
N PHE A 13 -21.25 19.00 -50.47
CA PHE A 13 -22.02 19.24 -49.26
C PHE A 13 -22.03 20.72 -48.88
N PHE A 14 -20.87 21.39 -48.92
CA PHE A 14 -20.77 22.83 -48.66
C PHE A 14 -21.60 23.65 -49.66
N ASP A 15 -21.48 23.35 -50.96
CA ASP A 15 -22.23 24.06 -52.01
C ASP A 15 -23.74 23.84 -51.91
N ARG A 16 -24.18 22.71 -51.36
CA ARG A 16 -25.61 22.39 -51.24
C ARG A 16 -26.28 23.00 -50.01
N PHE A 17 -25.55 23.18 -48.91
CA PHE A 17 -26.15 23.51 -47.61
C PHE A 17 -25.64 24.81 -46.97
N HIS A 18 -24.52 25.34 -47.46
CA HIS A 18 -23.81 26.40 -46.76
C HIS A 18 -23.30 27.54 -47.65
N SER A 19 -23.10 27.34 -48.96
CA SER A 19 -22.51 28.37 -49.83
C SER A 19 -23.37 29.62 -49.96
N ASP A 20 -24.69 29.50 -49.81
CA ASP A 20 -25.64 30.61 -49.84
C ASP A 20 -25.48 31.59 -48.66
N ARG A 21 -24.75 31.18 -47.61
CA ARG A 21 -24.47 32.00 -46.43
C ARG A 21 -23.22 32.86 -46.58
N PHE A 22 -22.51 32.77 -47.69
CA PHE A 22 -21.25 33.46 -47.94
C PHE A 22 -21.32 34.24 -49.27
N SER A 23 -20.53 35.32 -49.37
CA SER A 23 -20.35 35.98 -50.67
C SER A 23 -19.62 35.06 -51.64
N ASP A 24 -19.79 35.24 -52.95
CA ASP A 24 -19.18 34.37 -53.97
C ASP A 24 -17.67 34.20 -53.78
N THR A 25 -16.98 35.29 -53.40
CA THR A 25 -15.53 35.28 -53.12
C THR A 25 -15.19 34.44 -51.89
N GLN A 26 -15.96 34.57 -50.81
CA GLN A 26 -15.75 33.80 -49.57
C GLN A 26 -16.11 32.33 -49.73
N ALA A 27 -17.19 32.03 -50.48
CA ALA A 27 -17.57 30.67 -50.80
C ALA A 27 -16.48 29.98 -51.64
N GLU A 28 -15.87 30.71 -52.58
CA GLU A 28 -14.76 30.18 -53.40
C GLU A 28 -13.48 29.95 -52.58
N GLU A 29 -13.16 30.84 -51.64
CA GLU A 29 -12.08 30.64 -50.68
C GLU A 29 -12.31 29.39 -49.82
N ILE A 30 -13.52 29.19 -49.31
CA ILE A 30 -13.87 28.01 -48.51
C ILE A 30 -13.82 26.74 -49.38
N ARG A 31 -14.31 26.78 -50.63
CA ARG A 31 -14.18 25.66 -51.57
C ARG A 31 -12.71 25.30 -51.80
N ASN A 32 -11.85 26.29 -51.98
CA ASN A 32 -10.43 26.08 -52.20
C ASN A 32 -9.72 25.54 -50.94
N ILE A 33 -10.13 25.97 -49.75
CA ILE A 33 -9.64 25.41 -48.47
C ILE A 33 -10.06 23.95 -48.32
N ILE A 34 -11.31 23.60 -48.63
CA ILE A 34 -11.81 22.22 -48.57
C ILE A 34 -11.06 21.34 -49.59
N LYS A 35 -10.88 21.82 -50.83
CA LYS A 35 -10.12 21.11 -51.87
C LYS A 35 -8.65 20.96 -51.50
N ALA A 36 -8.03 21.98 -50.92
CA ALA A 36 -6.65 21.93 -50.44
C ALA A 36 -6.51 20.94 -49.27
N ALA A 37 -7.48 20.89 -48.35
CA ALA A 37 -7.52 19.90 -47.27
C ALA A 37 -7.67 18.46 -47.83
N MET A 38 -8.48 18.28 -48.88
CA MET A 38 -8.63 17.00 -49.58
C MET A 38 -7.36 16.58 -50.34
N GLN A 39 -6.61 17.53 -50.91
CA GLN A 39 -5.36 17.28 -51.63
C GLN A 39 -4.15 17.12 -50.69
N SER A 40 -4.18 17.75 -49.51
CA SER A 40 -3.16 17.56 -48.45
C SER A 40 -3.28 16.22 -47.73
N ARG A 41 -4.26 15.40 -48.12
CA ARG A 41 -4.50 14.06 -47.59
C ARG A 41 -3.53 13.05 -48.23
N GLU A 42 -2.23 13.31 -48.11
CA GLU A 42 -1.23 12.26 -48.14
C GLU A 42 -1.51 11.34 -46.95
N TYR A 43 -1.80 10.08 -47.27
CA TYR A 43 -1.87 8.91 -46.42
C TYR A 43 -1.78 9.19 -44.90
N VAL A 44 -2.94 9.41 -44.28
CA VAL A 44 -3.10 9.11 -42.87
C VAL A 44 -3.30 7.60 -42.83
N PRO A 45 -2.35 6.80 -42.32
CA PRO A 45 -2.69 5.42 -41.99
C PRO A 45 -3.90 5.49 -41.08
N GLU A 46 -4.92 4.66 -41.32
CA GLU A 46 -5.97 4.49 -40.32
C GLU A 46 -5.31 4.36 -38.95
N PRO A 47 -5.80 5.03 -37.91
CA PRO A 47 -5.20 4.93 -36.59
C PRO A 47 -5.11 3.45 -36.29
N VAL A 48 -3.87 2.95 -36.22
CA VAL A 48 -3.62 1.68 -35.56
C VAL A 48 -4.28 1.86 -34.22
N LYS A 49 -5.31 1.06 -33.93
CA LYS A 49 -5.71 0.82 -32.55
C LYS A 49 -4.45 0.30 -31.89
N GLU A 50 -3.68 1.17 -31.25
CA GLU A 50 -2.74 0.72 -30.25
C GLU A 50 -3.62 0.12 -29.17
N GLU A 51 -3.73 -1.21 -29.22
CA GLU A 51 -4.33 -1.97 -28.14
C GLU A 51 -3.54 -1.64 -26.87
N GLU A 52 -4.27 -1.32 -25.80
CA GLU A 52 -3.66 -1.09 -24.50
C GLU A 52 -2.78 -2.29 -24.16
N PRO A 53 -1.54 -2.09 -23.66
CA PRO A 53 -0.65 -3.19 -23.37
C PRO A 53 -1.31 -4.12 -22.36
N VAL A 54 -1.53 -5.37 -22.75
CA VAL A 54 -2.09 -6.37 -21.87
C VAL A 54 -0.98 -6.82 -20.93
N ILE A 55 -1.12 -6.48 -19.65
CA ILE A 55 -0.13 -6.76 -18.62
C ILE A 55 -0.49 -8.05 -17.90
N VAL A 56 0.34 -9.07 -18.06
CA VAL A 56 0.27 -10.34 -17.30
C VAL A 56 1.56 -10.46 -16.51
N ASN A 57 1.47 -10.68 -15.20
CA ASN A 57 2.65 -10.76 -14.31
C ASN A 57 3.64 -9.58 -14.45
N ASN A 58 3.15 -8.36 -14.64
CA ASN A 58 3.95 -7.13 -14.82
C ASN A 58 4.76 -7.03 -16.13
N GLU A 59 4.55 -7.91 -17.13
CA GLU A 59 5.16 -7.80 -18.47
C GLU A 59 4.12 -7.51 -19.56
N ILE A 60 4.55 -6.79 -20.62
CA ILE A 60 3.71 -6.46 -21.78
C ILE A 60 3.64 -7.67 -22.69
N VAL A 61 2.44 -8.24 -22.88
CA VAL A 61 2.20 -9.34 -23.82
C VAL A 61 1.81 -8.76 -25.17
N GLU A 62 2.54 -9.11 -26.23
CA GLU A 62 2.19 -8.70 -27.59
C GLU A 62 0.96 -9.46 -28.08
N THR A 63 -0.04 -8.73 -28.56
CA THR A 63 -1.31 -9.27 -29.08
C THR A 63 -1.34 -9.17 -30.60
N ALA A 64 -1.90 -10.20 -31.24
CA ALA A 64 -2.19 -10.19 -32.67
C ALA A 64 -3.60 -9.61 -32.93
N GLU A 65 -4.10 -9.64 -34.17
CA GLU A 65 -5.47 -9.21 -34.52
C GLU A 65 -6.61 -9.98 -33.78
N LEU A 66 -6.26 -11.00 -32.97
CA LEU A 66 -7.17 -11.82 -32.19
C LEU A 66 -7.14 -11.42 -30.72
N PRO A 67 -8.26 -11.58 -29.99
CA PRO A 67 -8.29 -11.32 -28.55
C PRO A 67 -7.15 -12.05 -27.81
N PRO A 68 -6.55 -11.44 -26.78
CA PRO A 68 -5.43 -12.04 -26.06
C PRO A 68 -5.85 -13.34 -25.36
N LEU A 69 -4.99 -14.36 -25.47
CA LEU A 69 -5.11 -15.57 -24.67
C LEU A 69 -4.50 -15.32 -23.28
N LEU A 70 -5.36 -15.03 -22.31
CA LEU A 70 -4.98 -14.78 -20.91
C LEU A 70 -5.38 -15.91 -19.95
N ASP A 71 -5.94 -16.99 -20.48
CA ASP A 71 -6.36 -18.13 -19.66
C ASP A 71 -5.12 -18.92 -19.22
N GLU A 72 -4.72 -18.71 -17.96
CA GLU A 72 -3.61 -19.42 -17.35
C GLU A 72 -3.80 -20.94 -17.35
N ASN A 73 -5.02 -21.48 -17.38
CA ASN A 73 -5.20 -22.94 -17.46
C ASN A 73 -4.77 -23.48 -18.82
N ILE A 74 -5.03 -22.73 -19.89
CA ILE A 74 -4.62 -23.07 -21.24
C ILE A 74 -3.11 -22.90 -21.37
N ILE A 75 -2.57 -21.77 -20.91
CA ILE A 75 -1.11 -21.49 -20.93
C ILE A 75 -0.35 -22.53 -20.10
N ASN A 76 -0.73 -22.74 -18.85
CA ASN A 76 -0.09 -23.72 -17.97
C ASN A 76 -0.27 -25.14 -18.49
N GLY A 77 -1.41 -25.45 -19.10
CA GLY A 77 -1.64 -26.74 -19.74
C GLY A 77 -0.70 -26.98 -20.92
N ILE A 78 -0.42 -25.96 -21.74
CA ILE A 78 0.60 -26.01 -22.79
C ILE A 78 1.99 -26.26 -22.19
N LEU A 79 2.37 -25.52 -21.15
CA LEU A 79 3.67 -25.66 -20.48
C LEU A 79 3.85 -27.01 -19.76
N LYS A 80 2.75 -27.68 -19.40
CA LYS A 80 2.72 -29.02 -18.80
C LYS A 80 2.60 -30.15 -19.82
N HIS A 81 2.53 -29.87 -21.12
CA HIS A 81 2.34 -30.89 -22.14
C HIS A 81 3.64 -31.26 -22.86
N ASP A 82 4.51 -31.99 -22.17
CA ASP A 82 5.88 -32.31 -22.62
C ASP A 82 5.99 -33.37 -23.74
N GLN A 83 4.87 -33.80 -24.30
CA GLN A 83 4.84 -34.79 -25.37
C GLN A 83 5.63 -34.32 -26.60
N PHE A 84 5.64 -33.01 -26.84
CA PHE A 84 6.27 -32.38 -28.01
C PHE A 84 7.56 -31.63 -27.68
N PHE A 85 7.90 -31.51 -26.39
CA PHE A 85 9.15 -30.90 -25.92
C PHE A 85 10.36 -31.78 -26.24
N LYS A 86 11.54 -31.17 -26.32
CA LYS A 86 12.81 -31.88 -26.46
C LYS A 86 13.29 -32.50 -25.14
N VAL A 87 12.82 -31.98 -24.01
CA VAL A 87 13.18 -32.38 -22.64
C VAL A 87 11.89 -32.67 -21.85
N LYS A 88 11.91 -33.65 -20.95
CA LYS A 88 10.74 -34.04 -20.14
C LYS A 88 10.55 -33.18 -18.90
N ARG A 89 9.31 -33.10 -18.40
CA ARG A 89 8.93 -32.22 -17.27
C ARG A 89 9.71 -32.47 -16.00
N ASP A 90 10.06 -33.72 -15.71
CA ASP A 90 10.89 -34.11 -14.58
C ASP A 90 12.31 -33.55 -14.71
N GLU A 91 12.93 -33.68 -15.87
CA GLU A 91 14.26 -33.12 -16.16
C GLU A 91 14.23 -31.58 -16.19
N ILE A 92 13.15 -30.97 -16.69
CA ILE A 92 12.96 -29.51 -16.64
C ILE A 92 12.85 -29.04 -15.18
N ALA A 93 12.05 -29.74 -14.36
CA ALA A 93 11.89 -29.40 -12.94
C ALA A 93 13.19 -29.57 -12.15
N GLU A 94 13.98 -30.60 -12.44
CA GLU A 94 15.28 -30.83 -11.83
C GLU A 94 16.27 -29.73 -12.21
N PHE A 95 16.36 -29.37 -13.50
CA PHE A 95 17.21 -28.27 -13.95
C PHE A 95 16.85 -26.95 -13.27
N PHE A 96 15.54 -26.62 -13.20
CA PHE A 96 15.07 -25.41 -12.54
C PHE A 96 15.41 -25.42 -11.04
N LYS A 97 15.34 -26.57 -10.37
CA LYS A 97 15.70 -26.70 -8.96
C LYS A 97 17.19 -26.52 -8.70
N GLU A 98 18.04 -26.99 -9.61
CA GLU A 98 19.51 -26.92 -9.46
C GLU A 98 20.12 -25.59 -9.92
N ASN A 99 19.39 -24.80 -10.68
CA ASN A 99 19.88 -23.53 -11.25
C ASN A 99 18.94 -22.40 -10.87
N GLU A 100 19.32 -21.53 -9.93
CA GLU A 100 18.53 -20.34 -9.54
C GLU A 100 18.78 -19.11 -10.42
N ASP A 101 19.74 -19.20 -11.34
CA ASP A 101 20.12 -18.16 -12.28
C ASP A 101 19.04 -17.95 -13.36
N TYR A 102 18.51 -16.75 -13.41
CA TYR A 102 17.36 -16.37 -14.23
C TYR A 102 17.66 -16.48 -15.74
N ASP A 103 18.77 -15.92 -16.19
CA ASP A 103 19.17 -15.91 -17.60
C ASP A 103 19.43 -17.34 -18.10
N LYS A 104 20.03 -18.18 -17.25
CA LYS A 104 20.24 -19.60 -17.58
C LYS A 104 18.94 -20.38 -17.69
N ARG A 105 17.95 -20.11 -16.84
CA ARG A 105 16.61 -20.74 -16.93
C ARG A 105 15.88 -20.28 -18.18
N CYS A 106 16.00 -19.02 -18.57
CA CYS A 106 15.41 -18.45 -19.79
C CYS A 106 15.98 -19.10 -21.06
N GLU A 107 17.31 -19.16 -21.18
CA GLU A 107 17.97 -19.84 -22.31
C GLU A 107 17.68 -21.35 -22.34
N PHE A 108 17.62 -21.99 -21.16
CA PHE A 108 17.28 -23.41 -21.08
C PHE A 108 15.85 -23.69 -21.51
N ILE A 109 14.85 -22.97 -20.97
CA ILE A 109 13.44 -23.22 -21.31
C ILE A 109 13.17 -22.95 -22.79
N LYS A 110 13.83 -21.95 -23.39
CA LYS A 110 13.81 -21.73 -24.84
C LYS A 110 14.29 -22.94 -25.62
N SER A 111 15.38 -23.60 -25.16
CA SER A 111 15.93 -24.78 -25.83
C SER A 111 15.00 -26.01 -25.78
N VAL A 112 14.08 -26.08 -24.79
CA VAL A 112 13.12 -27.18 -24.60
C VAL A 112 12.13 -27.25 -25.77
N PHE A 113 11.74 -26.12 -26.35
CA PHE A 113 10.76 -26.09 -27.44
C PHE A 113 11.41 -26.38 -28.81
N ARG A 114 10.60 -26.91 -29.74
CA ARG A 114 10.96 -27.05 -31.15
C ARG A 114 10.62 -25.77 -31.88
N MET A 115 11.64 -25.09 -32.40
CA MET A 115 11.49 -23.80 -33.05
C MET A 115 10.76 -23.92 -34.38
N GLU A 116 9.90 -22.95 -34.69
CA GLU A 116 9.15 -22.82 -35.94
C GLU A 116 8.17 -23.97 -36.25
N GLU A 117 7.86 -24.83 -35.28
CA GLU A 117 6.88 -25.89 -35.40
C GLU A 117 5.53 -25.49 -34.80
N TYR A 118 4.45 -25.72 -35.53
CA TYR A 118 3.08 -25.55 -35.03
C TYR A 118 2.67 -26.81 -34.27
N THR A 119 2.39 -26.65 -32.98
CA THR A 119 1.93 -27.75 -32.13
C THR A 119 0.51 -27.48 -31.67
N GLU A 120 -0.39 -28.44 -31.90
CA GLU A 120 -1.76 -28.42 -31.37
C GLU A 120 -1.95 -29.58 -30.39
N LEU A 121 -2.68 -29.32 -29.31
CA LEU A 121 -2.95 -30.25 -28.23
C LEU A 121 -4.31 -29.94 -27.61
N ASP A 122 -4.90 -30.94 -26.96
CA ASP A 122 -6.14 -30.75 -26.19
C ASP A 122 -5.77 -30.52 -24.72
N VAL A 123 -6.11 -29.33 -24.21
CA VAL A 123 -5.86 -28.88 -22.83
C VAL A 123 -7.21 -28.67 -22.16
N ASN A 124 -7.54 -29.49 -21.14
CA ASN A 124 -8.81 -29.38 -20.39
C ASN A 124 -10.06 -29.33 -21.29
N ASP A 125 -10.16 -30.26 -22.25
CA ASP A 125 -11.24 -30.33 -23.26
C ASP A 125 -11.33 -29.11 -24.22
N VAL A 126 -10.33 -28.23 -24.19
CA VAL A 126 -10.17 -27.10 -25.12
C VAL A 126 -8.97 -27.35 -26.02
N ARG A 127 -9.17 -27.30 -27.34
CA ARG A 127 -8.04 -27.35 -28.28
C ARG A 127 -7.23 -26.07 -28.15
N ALA A 128 -5.93 -26.21 -28.02
CA ALA A 128 -4.99 -25.10 -27.93
C ALA A 128 -3.71 -25.44 -28.69
N GLY A 129 -2.85 -24.45 -28.90
CA GLY A 129 -1.58 -24.70 -29.54
C GLY A 129 -0.53 -23.65 -29.26
N TYR A 130 0.69 -23.95 -29.68
CA TYR A 130 1.82 -23.05 -29.57
C TYR A 130 2.77 -23.16 -30.76
N LYS A 131 3.54 -22.09 -30.96
CA LYS A 131 4.66 -22.01 -31.89
C LYS A 131 5.80 -21.26 -31.20
N ALA A 132 6.95 -21.91 -31.05
CA ALA A 132 8.14 -21.30 -30.48
C ALA A 132 8.95 -20.58 -31.56
N GLU A 133 9.34 -19.35 -31.28
CA GLU A 133 10.05 -18.45 -32.19
C GLU A 133 11.27 -17.85 -31.47
N ALA A 134 12.19 -17.23 -32.22
CA ALA A 134 13.44 -16.73 -31.64
C ALA A 134 13.23 -15.67 -30.53
N ASP A 135 12.13 -14.93 -30.60
CA ASP A 135 11.77 -13.81 -29.73
C ASP A 135 10.64 -14.13 -28.74
N GLY A 136 10.05 -15.33 -28.78
CA GLY A 136 9.04 -15.74 -27.79
C GLY A 136 8.28 -17.02 -28.13
N LEU A 137 7.25 -17.30 -27.35
CA LEU A 137 6.32 -18.41 -27.52
C LEU A 137 4.93 -17.87 -27.84
N THR A 138 4.49 -18.04 -29.09
CA THR A 138 3.13 -17.71 -29.50
C THR A 138 2.19 -18.84 -29.09
N VAL A 139 1.14 -18.54 -28.33
CA VAL A 139 0.12 -19.49 -27.83
C VAL A 139 -1.28 -19.09 -28.29
N TRP A 140 -2.15 -20.06 -28.57
CA TRP A 140 -3.51 -19.78 -29.03
C TRP A 140 -4.56 -20.78 -28.53
N GLU A 141 -5.82 -20.33 -28.52
CA GLU A 141 -7.02 -21.13 -28.24
C GLU A 141 -7.74 -21.48 -29.56
N GLY A 142 -8.18 -22.72 -29.72
CA GLY A 142 -8.76 -23.27 -30.94
C GLY A 142 -7.74 -23.95 -31.87
N SER A 143 -8.19 -24.38 -33.05
CA SER A 143 -7.26 -24.84 -34.09
C SER A 143 -6.57 -23.65 -34.75
N TYR A 144 -5.34 -23.81 -35.24
CA TYR A 144 -4.54 -22.75 -35.82
C TYR A 144 -5.26 -21.95 -36.93
N LEU A 145 -6.04 -22.64 -37.78
CA LEU A 145 -6.83 -22.00 -38.85
C LEU A 145 -8.15 -21.37 -38.39
N SER A 146 -8.55 -21.61 -37.13
CA SER A 146 -9.83 -21.18 -36.56
C SER A 146 -9.67 -20.70 -35.11
N ARG A 147 -8.52 -20.10 -34.79
CA ARG A 147 -8.15 -19.70 -33.45
C ARG A 147 -9.00 -18.52 -32.98
N THR A 148 -9.46 -18.59 -31.73
CA THR A 148 -10.36 -17.61 -31.11
C THR A 148 -9.61 -16.58 -30.28
N LYS A 149 -8.42 -16.93 -29.78
CA LYS A 149 -7.53 -16.08 -29.00
C LYS A 149 -6.06 -16.39 -29.28
N GLU A 150 -5.17 -15.41 -29.18
CA GLU A 150 -3.73 -15.56 -29.39
C GLU A 150 -2.92 -14.58 -28.52
N SER A 151 -1.77 -15.04 -28.00
CA SER A 151 -0.83 -14.19 -27.27
C SER A 151 0.61 -14.62 -27.53
N LYS A 152 1.53 -13.66 -27.59
CA LYS A 152 2.97 -13.92 -27.70
C LYS A 152 3.66 -13.66 -26.37
N LEU A 153 4.19 -14.72 -25.76
CA LEU A 153 4.87 -14.69 -24.47
C LEU A 153 6.38 -14.51 -24.68
N SER A 154 7.02 -13.62 -23.93
CA SER A 154 8.49 -13.53 -23.87
C SER A 154 9.07 -14.84 -23.30
N TRP A 155 10.33 -15.15 -23.61
CA TRP A 155 11.00 -16.31 -23.01
C TRP A 155 11.17 -16.16 -21.49
N ASP A 156 11.31 -14.92 -21.02
CA ASP A 156 11.31 -14.52 -19.61
C ASP A 156 9.98 -14.90 -18.92
N LEU A 157 8.85 -14.56 -19.54
CA LEU A 157 7.53 -14.89 -19.02
C LEU A 157 7.25 -16.41 -19.03
N VAL A 158 7.71 -17.12 -20.07
CA VAL A 158 7.61 -18.60 -20.15
C VAL A 158 8.42 -19.28 -19.03
N GLN A 159 9.61 -18.76 -18.73
CA GLN A 159 10.43 -19.20 -17.61
C GLN A 159 9.73 -18.93 -16.27
N CYS A 160 9.16 -17.74 -16.08
CA CYS A 160 8.42 -17.36 -14.88
C CYS A 160 7.23 -18.28 -14.61
N PHE A 161 6.38 -18.54 -15.62
CA PHE A 161 5.25 -19.47 -15.48
C PHE A 161 5.71 -20.89 -15.14
N THR A 162 6.79 -21.36 -15.76
CA THR A 162 7.33 -22.69 -15.49
C THR A 162 7.86 -22.79 -14.05
N ALA A 163 8.59 -21.77 -13.57
CA ALA A 163 9.09 -21.72 -12.20
C ALA A 163 7.95 -21.67 -11.16
N ASP A 164 6.94 -20.83 -11.39
CA ASP A 164 5.77 -20.70 -10.50
C ASP A 164 5.00 -22.03 -10.39
N LEU A 165 4.84 -22.76 -11.50
CA LEU A 165 4.23 -24.09 -11.48
C LEU A 165 5.07 -25.11 -10.68
N ILE A 166 6.39 -25.04 -10.75
CA ILE A 166 7.30 -25.94 -10.01
C ILE A 166 7.24 -25.63 -8.51
N ASP A 167 7.33 -24.36 -8.14
CA ASP A 167 7.33 -23.90 -6.74
C ASP A 167 6.01 -24.22 -6.03
N LYS A 168 4.88 -24.09 -6.75
CA LYS A 168 3.55 -24.46 -6.26
C LYS A 168 3.29 -25.98 -6.26
N GLY A 169 4.25 -26.79 -6.70
CA GLY A 169 4.11 -28.25 -6.81
C GLY A 169 3.10 -28.70 -7.87
N LYS A 170 2.72 -27.82 -8.81
CA LYS A 170 1.71 -28.07 -9.85
C LYS A 170 2.31 -28.46 -11.21
N TYR A 171 3.64 -28.40 -11.36
CA TYR A 171 4.32 -28.73 -12.62
C TYR A 171 4.55 -30.22 -12.85
N LEU A 172 4.57 -31.07 -11.83
CA LEU A 172 4.63 -32.53 -11.97
C LEU A 172 3.29 -33.14 -11.53
N ASP A 173 2.86 -34.20 -12.18
CA ASP A 173 1.62 -34.88 -11.79
C ASP A 173 1.89 -35.66 -10.48
N GLU A 174 1.02 -35.52 -9.49
CA GLU A 174 1.18 -36.20 -8.20
C GLU A 174 1.26 -37.72 -8.42
N LYS A 175 2.37 -38.35 -7.99
CA LYS A 175 2.41 -39.82 -7.90
C LYS A 175 1.32 -40.26 -6.93
N PRO A 176 0.43 -41.19 -7.30
CA PRO A 176 -0.71 -41.56 -6.48
C PRO A 176 -0.21 -42.18 -5.17
N LYS A 177 -0.41 -41.47 -4.07
CA LYS A 177 -0.28 -42.04 -2.73
C LYS A 177 -1.60 -42.72 -2.39
N PHE A 178 -1.55 -44.04 -2.29
CA PHE A 178 -2.63 -44.88 -1.78
C PHE A 178 -3.15 -44.34 -0.44
N ALA A 179 -4.47 -44.21 -0.33
CA ALA A 179 -5.19 -43.86 0.88
C ALA A 179 -5.08 -44.94 1.95
N VAL A 180 -4.85 -44.56 3.21
CA VAL A 180 -5.51 -45.12 4.40
C VAL A 180 -5.55 -44.05 5.50
N GLU A 181 -6.74 -43.86 6.09
CA GLU A 181 -7.00 -43.06 7.29
C GLU A 181 -6.10 -43.44 8.46
N THR A 182 -5.71 -42.44 9.26
CA THR A 182 -5.77 -42.52 10.73
C THR A 182 -5.61 -41.11 11.28
N VAL A 183 -6.58 -40.70 12.09
CA VAL A 183 -6.50 -39.50 12.92
C VAL A 183 -5.20 -39.58 13.73
N LYS A 184 -4.29 -38.62 13.52
CA LYS A 184 -3.15 -38.37 14.42
C LYS A 184 -3.39 -37.06 15.15
N PRO A 185 -3.16 -37.00 16.47
CA PRO A 185 -3.06 -35.71 17.15
C PRO A 185 -1.92 -34.92 16.51
N SER A 186 -2.20 -33.65 16.20
CA SER A 186 -1.17 -32.74 15.70
C SER A 186 -0.04 -32.68 16.73
N ASN A 187 1.15 -33.05 16.28
CA ASN A 187 2.42 -32.91 16.99
C ASN A 187 3.09 -31.61 16.53
N ASP A 188 2.31 -30.56 16.28
CA ASP A 188 2.86 -29.30 15.79
C ASP A 188 3.66 -28.63 16.89
N LEU A 189 4.85 -28.18 16.49
CA LEU A 189 5.81 -27.52 17.33
C LEU A 189 5.42 -26.05 17.48
N HIS A 190 5.12 -25.61 18.69
CA HIS A 190 4.77 -24.22 18.97
C HIS A 190 5.76 -23.58 19.93
N ILE A 191 6.30 -22.43 19.56
CA ILE A 191 7.10 -21.59 20.46
C ILE A 191 6.15 -20.56 21.09
N ARG A 192 6.07 -20.55 22.42
CA ARG A 192 5.16 -19.67 23.17
C ARG A 192 5.77 -18.33 23.54
N SER A 193 7.05 -18.36 23.90
CA SER A 193 7.75 -17.20 24.43
C SER A 193 9.25 -17.37 24.31
N PHE A 194 9.97 -16.25 24.42
CA PHE A 194 11.41 -16.21 24.57
C PHE A 194 11.75 -15.57 25.91
N SER A 195 12.83 -16.04 26.54
CA SER A 195 13.31 -15.52 27.81
C SER A 195 14.83 -15.43 27.81
N GLU A 196 15.37 -14.48 28.54
CA GLU A 196 16.81 -14.30 28.71
C GLU A 196 17.24 -14.82 30.09
N GLN A 197 18.27 -15.67 30.11
CA GLN A 197 18.96 -16.08 31.33
C GLN A 197 20.47 -16.01 31.08
N ASP A 198 21.17 -15.23 31.92
CA ASP A 198 22.63 -15.05 31.87
C ASP A 198 23.18 -14.68 30.47
N GLY A 199 22.47 -13.82 29.73
CA GLY A 199 22.86 -13.36 28.39
C GLY A 199 22.63 -14.37 27.26
N GLN A 200 22.02 -15.54 27.57
CA GLN A 200 21.59 -16.52 26.58
C GLN A 200 20.06 -16.54 26.48
N ILE A 201 19.56 -16.57 25.25
CA ILE A 201 18.11 -16.58 24.99
C ILE A 201 17.61 -18.01 24.88
N PHE A 202 16.47 -18.28 25.52
CA PHE A 202 15.80 -19.58 25.53
C PHE A 202 14.38 -19.45 25.00
N ALA A 203 13.96 -20.42 24.18
CA ALA A 203 12.61 -20.55 23.66
C ALA A 203 11.82 -21.54 24.52
N GLU A 204 10.60 -21.18 24.93
CA GLU A 204 9.64 -22.10 25.52
C GLU A 204 8.85 -22.78 24.41
N VAL A 205 9.02 -24.10 24.29
CA VAL A 205 8.53 -24.89 23.18
C VAL A 205 7.54 -25.94 23.66
N MET A 206 6.37 -25.95 23.04
CA MET A 206 5.32 -26.95 23.16
C MET A 206 5.39 -27.94 22.00
N LEU A 207 5.48 -29.22 22.30
CA LEU A 207 5.29 -30.30 21.33
C LEU A 207 4.16 -31.20 21.84
N GLY A 208 2.95 -31.02 21.30
CA GLY A 208 1.73 -31.56 21.90
C GLY A 208 1.49 -30.97 23.30
N GLU A 209 1.28 -31.83 24.31
CA GLU A 209 1.04 -31.40 25.71
C GLU A 209 2.32 -31.15 26.53
N LYS A 210 3.51 -31.40 25.96
CA LYS A 210 4.78 -31.30 26.70
C LYS A 210 5.45 -29.96 26.44
N SER A 211 5.73 -29.22 27.51
CA SER A 211 6.57 -28.02 27.48
C SER A 211 8.04 -28.38 27.71
N SER A 212 8.92 -27.69 27.00
CA SER A 212 10.37 -27.77 27.17
C SER A 212 11.01 -26.42 26.89
N VAL A 213 12.15 -26.15 27.51
CA VAL A 213 12.91 -24.92 27.29
C VAL A 213 14.19 -25.28 26.54
N VAL A 214 14.42 -24.65 25.40
CA VAL A 214 15.57 -24.92 24.54
C VAL A 214 16.34 -23.64 24.24
N PRO A 215 17.69 -23.67 24.20
CA PRO A 215 18.46 -22.47 23.88
C PRO A 215 18.26 -22.08 22.42
N VAL A 216 18.07 -20.78 22.18
CA VAL A 216 18.14 -20.19 20.86
C VAL A 216 19.60 -20.08 20.46
N LYS A 217 19.94 -20.70 19.33
CA LYS A 217 21.29 -20.74 18.76
C LYS A 217 21.35 -19.87 17.52
N ARG A 218 22.56 -19.59 17.06
CA ARG A 218 22.83 -18.89 15.81
C ARG A 218 23.69 -19.74 14.90
N THR A 219 23.42 -19.66 13.61
CA THR A 219 24.35 -20.13 12.59
C THR A 219 25.55 -19.18 12.52
N ASP A 220 26.60 -19.59 11.81
CA ASP A 220 27.78 -18.74 11.56
C ASP A 220 27.41 -17.47 10.77
N GLU A 221 26.29 -17.49 10.04
CA GLU A 221 25.66 -16.39 9.32
C GLU A 221 24.65 -15.59 10.18
N ASN A 222 24.73 -15.72 11.50
CA ASN A 222 23.93 -14.97 12.49
C ASN A 222 22.41 -15.21 12.43
N THR A 223 21.94 -16.26 11.75
CA THR A 223 20.49 -16.60 11.68
C THR A 223 20.05 -17.37 12.92
N PRO A 224 19.02 -16.92 13.65
CA PRO A 224 18.50 -17.62 14.84
C PRO A 224 17.78 -18.92 14.49
N TYR A 225 18.02 -19.96 15.29
CA TYR A 225 17.33 -21.25 15.20
C TYR A 225 17.25 -21.94 16.58
N ILE A 226 16.39 -22.95 16.70
CA ILE A 226 16.31 -23.82 17.89
C ILE A 226 16.55 -25.27 17.50
N GLU A 227 17.00 -26.10 18.44
CA GLU A 227 17.29 -27.50 18.17
C GLU A 227 16.38 -28.42 18.97
N ILE A 228 15.64 -29.28 18.28
CA ILE A 228 14.64 -30.18 18.89
C ILE A 228 14.84 -31.58 18.35
N GLY A 229 15.05 -32.54 19.26
CA GLY A 229 15.34 -33.93 18.90
C GLY A 229 16.62 -34.10 18.06
N GLY A 230 17.60 -33.18 18.21
CA GLY A 230 18.85 -33.18 17.44
C GLY A 230 18.72 -32.64 16.01
N LYS A 231 17.61 -31.97 15.68
CA LYS A 231 17.41 -31.31 14.38
C LYS A 231 17.24 -29.79 14.55
N PRO A 232 17.93 -28.97 13.74
CA PRO A 232 17.73 -27.53 13.73
C PRO A 232 16.36 -27.20 13.12
N HIS A 233 15.62 -26.32 13.78
CA HIS A 233 14.35 -25.78 13.34
C HIS A 233 14.51 -24.28 13.18
N LYS A 234 14.27 -23.80 11.94
CA LYS A 234 14.28 -22.39 11.61
C LYS A 234 13.07 -21.71 12.26
N LEU A 235 13.30 -20.53 12.82
CA LEU A 235 12.23 -19.70 13.38
C LEU A 235 11.46 -19.02 12.25
N THR A 236 10.15 -18.82 12.46
CA THR A 236 9.31 -18.05 11.55
C THR A 236 9.64 -16.56 11.63
N ASP A 237 9.20 -15.78 10.65
CA ASP A 237 9.47 -14.33 10.62
C ASP A 237 8.90 -13.60 11.85
N ILE A 238 7.73 -14.05 12.35
CA ILE A 238 7.13 -13.54 13.59
C ILE A 238 7.99 -13.88 14.81
N GLN A 239 8.52 -15.10 14.87
CA GLN A 239 9.40 -15.53 15.96
C GLN A 239 10.77 -14.83 15.92
N ASN A 240 11.26 -14.50 14.72
CA ASN A 240 12.45 -13.69 14.53
C ASN A 240 12.22 -12.25 14.99
N TYR A 241 11.06 -11.67 14.65
CA TYR A 241 10.65 -10.35 15.14
C TYR A 241 10.55 -10.32 16.68
N ASP A 242 9.96 -11.36 17.29
CA ASP A 242 9.89 -11.47 18.74
C ASP A 242 11.29 -11.58 19.37
N LEU A 243 12.33 -12.05 18.66
CA LEU A 243 13.70 -12.06 19.17
C LEU A 243 14.36 -10.67 19.15
N GLU A 244 13.94 -9.74 18.28
CA GLU A 244 14.51 -8.38 18.18
C GLU A 244 14.30 -7.54 19.44
N GLN A 245 13.41 -7.98 20.34
CA GLN A 245 13.27 -7.37 21.68
C GLN A 245 14.58 -7.48 22.48
N PHE A 246 15.38 -8.53 22.26
CA PHE A 246 16.66 -8.76 22.90
C PHE A 246 17.78 -8.10 22.10
N GLU A 247 18.61 -7.30 22.77
CA GLU A 247 19.61 -6.43 22.16
C GLU A 247 20.57 -7.16 21.21
N ILE A 248 20.94 -8.40 21.55
CA ILE A 248 21.84 -9.20 20.73
C ILE A 248 21.25 -9.56 19.36
N PHE A 249 19.91 -9.62 19.21
CA PHE A 249 19.19 -9.98 17.97
C PHE A 249 18.70 -8.77 17.17
N ARG A 250 19.05 -7.53 17.56
CA ARG A 250 18.74 -6.32 16.76
C ARG A 250 19.64 -6.23 15.52
N SER A 251 19.10 -5.73 14.40
CA SER A 251 19.87 -5.53 13.17
C SER A 251 21.02 -4.53 13.36
N PRO A 252 22.20 -4.75 12.75
CA PRO A 252 23.37 -3.90 12.93
C PRO A 252 23.22 -2.52 12.26
N VAL A 253 23.87 -1.53 12.87
CA VAL A 253 23.82 -0.11 12.50
C VAL A 253 24.69 0.17 11.27
N THR A 254 24.14 0.76 10.21
CA THR A 254 24.78 0.98 8.89
C THR A 254 25.22 2.44 8.64
N HIS A 255 25.71 3.16 9.65
CA HIS A 255 26.10 4.57 9.52
C HIS A 255 27.61 4.84 9.71
N ASP A 256 28.11 5.97 9.18
CA ASP A 256 29.47 6.47 9.41
C ASP A 256 29.67 7.06 10.82
N VAL A 257 30.88 7.54 11.14
CA VAL A 257 31.21 8.14 12.47
C VAL A 257 30.43 9.42 12.78
N ASN A 258 29.82 10.05 11.79
CA ASN A 258 29.01 11.26 11.91
C ASN A 258 27.49 10.96 11.84
N GLY A 259 27.10 9.69 11.72
CA GLY A 259 25.71 9.25 11.70
C GLY A 259 25.03 9.24 10.33
N TYR A 260 25.80 9.33 9.23
CA TYR A 260 25.25 9.21 7.86
C TYR A 260 25.12 7.76 7.45
N TYR A 261 23.93 7.32 7.02
CA TYR A 261 23.70 5.93 6.66
C TYR A 261 24.28 5.62 5.27
N ALA A 262 24.88 4.44 5.14
CA ALA A 262 25.33 3.94 3.84
C ALA A 262 24.17 3.82 2.84
N ASP A 263 22.95 3.58 3.35
CA ASP A 263 21.70 3.54 2.57
C ASP A 263 21.34 4.89 1.92
N ASP A 264 21.90 6.01 2.41
CA ASP A 264 21.63 7.35 1.91
C ASP A 264 22.60 7.78 0.78
N LEU A 265 23.63 6.98 0.48
CA LEU A 265 24.61 7.28 -0.57
C LEU A 265 23.96 7.20 -1.96
N ALA A 266 24.08 8.28 -2.73
CA ALA A 266 23.53 8.43 -4.07
C ALA A 266 24.61 8.81 -5.10
N GLU A 267 24.29 8.65 -6.39
CA GLU A 267 25.19 9.06 -7.48
C GLU A 267 25.59 10.53 -7.36
N GLY A 268 26.89 10.79 -7.42
CA GLY A 268 27.49 12.12 -7.24
C GLY A 268 28.06 12.38 -5.84
N ASP A 269 27.69 11.58 -4.83
CA ASP A 269 28.19 11.75 -3.48
C ASP A 269 29.68 11.44 -3.37
N THR A 270 30.38 12.18 -2.50
CA THR A 270 31.79 11.94 -2.21
C THR A 270 31.93 11.23 -0.88
N VAL A 271 32.56 10.07 -0.89
CA VAL A 271 32.86 9.30 0.31
C VAL A 271 34.36 9.07 0.42
N LYS A 272 34.86 9.05 1.64
CA LYS A 272 36.22 8.61 1.92
C LYS A 272 36.17 7.14 2.33
N LEU A 273 36.92 6.30 1.63
CA LEU A 273 36.98 4.86 1.87
C LEU A 273 38.42 4.38 1.65
N ASP A 274 38.95 3.60 2.59
CA ASP A 274 40.35 3.14 2.61
C ASP A 274 41.39 4.28 2.53
N GLY A 275 41.04 5.48 3.00
CA GLY A 275 41.91 6.65 2.99
C GLY A 275 41.91 7.47 1.69
N GLU A 276 41.15 7.05 0.67
CA GLU A 276 40.99 7.76 -0.60
C GLU A 276 39.59 8.36 -0.75
N LEU A 277 39.46 9.43 -1.54
CA LEU A 277 38.17 10.00 -1.91
C LEU A 277 37.62 9.28 -3.15
N TRP A 278 36.35 8.90 -3.06
CA TRP A 278 35.61 8.22 -4.10
C TRP A 278 34.32 8.97 -4.39
N THR A 279 33.98 9.08 -5.66
CA THR A 279 32.65 9.56 -6.08
C THR A 279 31.76 8.36 -6.35
N VAL A 280 30.54 8.38 -5.81
CA VAL A 280 29.55 7.35 -6.08
C VAL A 280 29.08 7.50 -7.52
N LYS A 281 29.36 6.49 -8.35
CA LYS A 281 28.91 6.41 -9.74
C LYS A 281 27.50 5.84 -9.85
N SER A 282 27.14 4.92 -8.97
CA SER A 282 25.78 4.41 -8.84
C SER A 282 25.60 3.66 -7.53
N ALA A 283 24.47 3.84 -6.86
CA ALA A 283 24.09 3.07 -5.67
C ALA A 283 22.70 2.45 -5.91
N THR A 284 22.60 1.14 -5.74
CA THR A 284 21.37 0.36 -5.88
C THR A 284 21.12 -0.50 -4.65
N THR A 285 19.96 -1.14 -4.58
CA THR A 285 19.63 -2.09 -3.51
C THR A 285 20.64 -3.24 -3.37
N TYR A 286 21.35 -3.59 -4.46
CA TYR A 286 22.21 -4.76 -4.51
C TYR A 286 23.71 -4.46 -4.68
N SER A 287 24.08 -3.23 -5.00
CA SER A 287 25.49 -2.86 -5.20
C SER A 287 25.74 -1.37 -5.13
N ILE A 288 26.98 -1.00 -4.80
CA ILE A 288 27.51 0.35 -4.99
C ILE A 288 28.74 0.33 -5.90
N SER A 289 28.80 1.30 -6.80
CA SER A 289 29.92 1.57 -7.69
C SER A 289 30.55 2.91 -7.34
N LEU A 290 31.84 2.88 -7.07
CA LEU A 290 32.66 4.02 -6.67
C LEU A 290 33.72 4.28 -7.74
N VAL A 291 33.99 5.54 -8.07
CA VAL A 291 35.00 5.93 -9.06
C VAL A 291 35.91 7.03 -8.52
N ASN A 292 37.19 6.93 -8.84
CA ASN A 292 38.17 8.00 -8.62
C ASN A 292 39.31 7.89 -9.67
N ASP A 293 40.37 8.70 -9.52
CA ASP A 293 41.52 8.71 -10.43
C ASP A 293 42.31 7.39 -10.45
N SER A 294 42.12 6.52 -9.45
CA SER A 294 42.78 5.21 -9.33
C SER A 294 42.02 4.06 -10.01
N GLY A 295 40.73 4.26 -10.35
CA GLY A 295 39.90 3.26 -11.02
C GLY A 295 38.44 3.23 -10.54
N GLU A 296 37.76 2.13 -10.84
CA GLU A 296 36.37 1.87 -10.42
C GLU A 296 36.34 0.69 -9.43
N LYS A 297 35.61 0.85 -8.33
CA LYS A 297 35.44 -0.14 -7.26
C LYS A 297 33.96 -0.48 -7.12
N ASN A 298 33.62 -1.74 -7.35
CA ASN A 298 32.25 -2.25 -7.21
C ASN A 298 32.14 -3.14 -5.99
N ILE A 299 31.16 -2.86 -5.14
CA ILE A 299 30.85 -3.66 -3.95
C ILE A 299 29.42 -4.18 -4.14
N TYR A 300 29.26 -5.50 -4.07
CA TYR A 300 27.99 -6.17 -4.27
C TYR A 300 27.51 -6.78 -2.97
N ASN A 301 26.19 -6.93 -2.85
CA ASN A 301 25.64 -7.83 -1.85
C ASN A 301 26.17 -9.24 -2.10
N SER A 302 26.51 -9.91 -1.01
CA SER A 302 26.79 -11.33 -1.00
C SER A 302 25.68 -12.02 -0.19
N PRO A 303 25.56 -13.35 -0.26
CA PRO A 303 24.68 -14.10 0.64
C PRO A 303 24.93 -13.81 2.12
N GLU A 304 26.15 -13.35 2.46
CA GLU A 304 26.66 -13.23 3.83
C GLU A 304 26.73 -11.79 4.35
N SER A 305 26.63 -10.77 3.48
CA SER A 305 26.65 -9.36 3.88
C SER A 305 26.15 -8.44 2.78
N LYS A 306 25.40 -7.41 3.16
CA LYS A 306 25.00 -6.33 2.25
C LYS A 306 26.17 -5.38 1.97
N TRP A 307 26.16 -4.71 0.83
CA TRP A 307 27.22 -3.76 0.47
C TRP A 307 27.29 -2.60 1.48
N GLN A 308 26.15 -2.21 2.08
CA GLN A 308 26.06 -1.18 3.13
C GLN A 308 26.81 -1.57 4.40
N GLU A 309 26.72 -2.84 4.81
CA GLU A 309 27.50 -3.36 5.93
C GLU A 309 28.98 -3.43 5.57
N THR A 310 29.30 -3.77 4.32
CA THR A 310 30.67 -3.89 3.84
C THR A 310 31.38 -2.54 3.82
N ILE A 311 30.73 -1.49 3.32
CA ILE A 311 31.28 -0.13 3.29
C ILE A 311 31.33 0.49 4.71
N THR A 312 30.37 0.18 5.58
CA THR A 312 30.38 0.59 7.00
C THR A 312 31.52 -0.07 7.77
N LYS A 313 31.75 -1.38 7.58
CA LYS A 313 32.89 -2.09 8.18
C LYS A 313 34.25 -1.59 7.67
N ALA A 314 34.29 -1.14 6.42
CA ALA A 314 35.47 -0.50 5.83
C ALA A 314 35.65 0.97 6.31
N GLY A 315 34.76 1.48 7.17
CA GLY A 315 34.90 2.78 7.80
C GLY A 315 34.73 3.94 6.84
N PHE A 316 33.72 3.88 5.97
CA PHE A 316 33.44 5.00 5.08
C PHE A 316 33.11 6.27 5.86
N GLU A 317 33.49 7.42 5.32
CA GLU A 317 33.11 8.75 5.85
C GLU A 317 32.45 9.53 4.73
N PHE A 318 31.24 10.05 4.96
CA PHE A 318 30.60 10.95 4.00
C PHE A 318 31.31 12.31 3.99
N VAL A 319 31.62 12.83 2.80
CA VAL A 319 32.29 14.12 2.62
C VAL A 319 31.31 15.10 1.99
N PRO A 320 30.65 15.96 2.79
CA PRO A 320 29.71 16.94 2.28
C PRO A 320 30.41 17.96 1.37
N GLU A 321 29.75 18.30 0.26
CA GLU A 321 30.23 19.31 -0.69
C GLU A 321 30.42 20.66 0.03
N LYS A 322 31.56 21.31 -0.22
CA LYS A 322 32.00 22.51 0.51
C LYS A 322 30.95 23.63 0.40
N ALA A 323 30.46 24.09 1.55
CA ALA A 323 29.44 25.12 1.67
C ALA A 323 29.76 26.39 0.85
N LEU A 324 28.79 26.82 0.03
CA LEU A 324 28.70 28.21 -0.44
C LEU A 324 28.57 29.12 0.78
N GLU A 325 29.47 30.10 0.91
CA GLU A 325 29.45 31.10 1.97
C GLU A 325 28.12 31.86 1.97
N ILE A 326 27.37 31.72 3.06
CA ILE A 326 26.12 32.44 3.32
C ILE A 326 26.51 33.84 3.82
N SER A 327 26.17 34.89 3.07
CA SER A 327 26.23 36.27 3.58
C SER A 327 25.23 36.45 4.73
N GLU A 328 25.70 37.01 5.83
CA GLU A 328 25.00 37.20 7.11
C GLU A 328 23.58 37.81 6.99
N PRO A 329 22.64 37.42 7.88
CA PRO A 329 21.28 37.93 7.86
C PRO A 329 21.21 39.35 8.42
N VAL A 330 20.72 40.30 7.63
CA VAL A 330 20.35 41.63 8.13
C VAL A 330 19.01 41.50 8.85
N PHE A 331 19.07 41.49 10.19
CA PHE A 331 17.94 41.79 11.05
C PHE A 331 17.43 43.21 10.76
N ALA A 332 16.14 43.34 10.43
CA ALA A 332 15.42 44.61 10.51
C ALA A 332 14.09 44.36 11.23
N GLU A 333 14.08 44.71 12.50
CA GLU A 333 12.90 44.94 13.32
C GLU A 333 12.22 46.29 12.96
N PRO A 334 10.99 46.58 13.44
CA PRO A 334 9.90 47.13 12.63
C PRO A 334 9.64 48.64 12.86
N GLU A 335 8.57 49.14 12.20
CA GLU A 335 7.75 50.37 12.43
C GLU A 335 7.62 51.26 11.15
N PRO A 336 6.63 52.18 11.03
CA PRO A 336 5.17 52.03 11.16
C PRO A 336 4.37 52.75 10.02
N PHE A 337 3.04 52.67 10.12
CA PHE A 337 1.99 53.38 9.37
C PHE A 337 2.31 54.82 8.91
N TYR A 338 1.84 55.19 7.69
CA TYR A 338 1.09 56.44 7.43
C TYR A 338 0.20 56.33 6.18
N THR A 339 -0.93 57.02 6.25
CA THR A 339 -2.05 57.13 5.31
C THR A 339 -1.99 58.37 4.40
N GLN A 340 -2.71 58.28 3.29
CA GLN A 340 -3.55 59.32 2.64
C GLN A 340 -2.97 60.15 1.46
N GLY A 341 -3.76 60.20 0.37
CA GLY A 341 -3.67 61.24 -0.66
C GLY A 341 -4.22 60.83 -2.05
N GLU A 342 -5.54 60.93 -2.24
CA GLU A 342 -6.21 60.82 -3.55
C GLU A 342 -5.92 62.01 -4.49
N GLN A 343 -5.91 61.77 -5.81
CA GLN A 343 -6.42 62.73 -6.80
C GLN A 343 -7.05 62.01 -8.01
N LEU A 344 -8.37 62.22 -8.15
CA LEU A 344 -9.25 61.95 -9.32
C LEU A 344 -8.88 62.88 -10.50
N THR A 345 -9.23 62.72 -11.78
CA THR A 345 -9.75 61.71 -12.73
C THR A 345 -9.76 62.44 -14.09
N PHE A 346 -9.59 61.79 -15.25
CA PHE A 346 -10.33 62.19 -16.47
C PHE A 346 -10.17 61.18 -17.61
N PHE A 347 -11.31 60.83 -18.23
CA PHE A 347 -11.53 59.94 -19.40
C PHE A 347 -11.83 58.45 -19.13
N GLY A 348 -13.12 58.18 -19.00
CA GLY A 348 -13.86 57.27 -19.90
C GLY A 348 -13.64 55.77 -19.73
N GLU A 349 -14.61 55.10 -19.09
CA GLU A 349 -14.77 53.65 -19.17
C GLU A 349 -14.89 53.18 -20.63
N PRO A 350 -14.35 51.98 -20.91
CA PRO A 350 -15.19 50.98 -21.55
C PRO A 350 -15.23 49.67 -20.75
N VAL A 351 -16.47 49.26 -20.48
CA VAL A 351 -17.09 47.92 -20.49
C VAL A 351 -16.15 46.69 -20.39
N PRO A 352 -16.46 45.70 -19.52
CA PRO A 352 -15.66 44.49 -19.37
C PRO A 352 -15.52 43.73 -20.68
N ILE A 353 -14.28 43.41 -21.07
CA ILE A 353 -14.03 42.34 -22.03
C ILE A 353 -14.34 41.04 -21.29
N GLU A 354 -15.44 40.38 -21.67
CA GLU A 354 -15.66 38.97 -21.39
C GLU A 354 -14.39 38.21 -21.80
N GLN A 355 -13.64 37.74 -20.80
CA GLN A 355 -12.61 36.74 -21.04
C GLN A 355 -13.32 35.49 -21.52
N THR A 356 -13.30 35.31 -22.84
CA THR A 356 -13.72 34.10 -23.51
C THR A 356 -12.95 32.94 -22.90
N GLU A 357 -13.69 32.04 -22.25
CA GLU A 357 -13.21 30.75 -21.79
C GLU A 357 -12.45 30.07 -22.94
N LYS A 358 -11.12 30.08 -22.87
CA LYS A 358 -10.33 29.11 -23.63
C LYS A 358 -10.61 27.76 -22.99
N LYS A 359 -11.48 26.99 -23.64
CA LYS A 359 -11.62 25.55 -23.44
C LYS A 359 -10.25 24.89 -23.64
N THR A 360 -9.48 24.81 -22.58
CA THR A 360 -8.36 23.89 -22.49
C THR A 360 -8.97 22.50 -22.53
N ARG A 361 -8.81 21.81 -23.66
CA ARG A 361 -9.25 20.43 -23.85
C ARG A 361 -8.62 19.60 -22.74
N ALA A 362 -9.45 19.16 -21.79
CA ALA A 362 -9.04 18.27 -20.71
C ALA A 362 -8.34 17.06 -21.35
N LYS A 363 -7.13 16.77 -20.89
CA LYS A 363 -6.50 15.47 -21.16
C LYS A 363 -7.46 14.38 -20.64
N PRO A 364 -7.66 13.27 -21.37
CA PRO A 364 -8.53 12.20 -20.91
C PRO A 364 -8.04 11.73 -19.55
N VAL A 365 -8.87 11.92 -18.52
CA VAL A 365 -8.67 11.29 -17.22
C VAL A 365 -9.02 9.82 -17.46
N ASN A 366 -8.12 8.90 -17.16
CA ASN A 366 -8.49 7.49 -17.04
C ASN A 366 -9.44 7.40 -15.85
N ILE A 367 -10.74 7.47 -16.12
CA ILE A 367 -11.75 7.35 -15.09
C ILE A 367 -11.94 5.86 -14.85
N ALA A 368 -11.62 5.41 -13.63
CA ALA A 368 -11.86 4.04 -13.25
C ALA A 368 -13.37 3.77 -13.28
N VAL A 369 -13.81 2.78 -14.07
CA VAL A 369 -15.22 2.39 -14.21
C VAL A 369 -15.44 1.04 -13.54
N SER A 370 -16.41 0.97 -12.65
CA SER A 370 -16.93 -0.27 -12.06
C SER A 370 -18.27 -0.62 -12.71
N HIS A 371 -18.28 -1.65 -13.56
CA HIS A 371 -19.48 -2.08 -14.27
C HIS A 371 -20.46 -2.88 -13.39
N THR A 372 -19.97 -3.46 -12.29
CA THR A 372 -20.72 -4.36 -11.41
C THR A 372 -20.60 -3.93 -9.96
N ALA A 373 -21.68 -4.05 -9.18
CA ALA A 373 -21.59 -3.80 -7.74
C ALA A 373 -20.77 -4.91 -7.05
N PRO A 374 -20.04 -4.60 -5.97
CA PRO A 374 -19.38 -5.61 -5.15
C PRO A 374 -20.34 -6.69 -4.66
N THR A 375 -19.88 -7.95 -4.66
CA THR A 375 -20.67 -9.06 -4.15
C THR A 375 -20.69 -9.07 -2.62
N THR A 376 -21.61 -9.87 -2.06
CA THR A 376 -21.67 -10.09 -0.60
C THR A 376 -20.33 -10.62 -0.06
N ASP A 377 -19.68 -11.54 -0.77
CA ASP A 377 -18.41 -12.08 -0.31
C ASP A 377 -17.27 -11.05 -0.38
N MET A 378 -17.24 -10.19 -1.40
CA MET A 378 -16.27 -9.09 -1.48
C MET A 378 -16.44 -8.10 -0.31
N ILE A 379 -17.67 -7.77 0.05
CA ILE A 379 -17.95 -6.91 1.22
C ILE A 379 -17.51 -7.60 2.50
N ASN A 380 -17.80 -8.90 2.67
CA ASN A 380 -17.35 -9.67 3.82
C ASN A 380 -15.82 -9.71 3.88
N HIS A 381 -15.15 -9.88 2.73
CA HIS A 381 -13.70 -9.84 2.60
C HIS A 381 -13.13 -8.50 3.07
N VAL A 382 -13.77 -7.37 2.76
CA VAL A 382 -13.37 -6.05 3.28
C VAL A 382 -13.52 -5.98 4.81
N LEU A 383 -14.66 -6.45 5.35
CA LEU A 383 -14.92 -6.40 6.79
C LEU A 383 -13.98 -7.28 7.62
N ARG A 384 -13.57 -8.44 7.08
CA ARG A 384 -12.57 -9.34 7.68
C ARG A 384 -11.17 -8.71 7.74
N GLY A 385 -10.90 -7.68 6.93
CA GLY A 385 -9.63 -6.97 6.91
C GLY A 385 -9.39 -6.04 8.10
N GLY A 386 -10.44 -5.72 8.87
CA GLY A 386 -10.37 -4.78 9.98
C GLY A 386 -10.00 -3.36 9.54
N SER A 387 -9.76 -2.49 10.52
CA SER A 387 -9.26 -1.13 10.26
C SER A 387 -7.77 -1.14 9.92
N ALA A 388 -7.24 0.00 9.48
CA ALA A 388 -5.82 0.17 9.18
C ALA A 388 -4.91 0.22 10.44
N GLU A 389 -5.50 0.18 11.64
CA GLU A 389 -4.75 0.22 12.89
C GLU A 389 -4.31 -1.20 13.32
N PRO A 390 -3.11 -1.36 13.90
CA PRO A 390 -2.65 -2.66 14.39
C PRO A 390 -3.62 -3.28 15.39
N ARG A 391 -3.76 -4.61 15.41
CA ARG A 391 -4.68 -5.36 16.31
C ARG A 391 -6.15 -4.88 16.25
N SER A 392 -6.60 -4.39 15.10
CA SER A 392 -7.97 -3.89 14.92
C SER A 392 -9.00 -5.00 15.07
N LEU A 393 -8.71 -6.20 14.58
CA LEU A 393 -9.61 -7.36 14.72
C LEU A 393 -9.82 -7.72 16.18
N GLU A 394 -8.77 -7.77 17.01
CA GLU A 394 -8.91 -8.05 18.44
C GLU A 394 -9.75 -6.99 19.15
N ARG A 395 -9.60 -5.70 18.79
CA ARG A 395 -10.44 -4.63 19.33
C ARG A 395 -11.90 -4.77 18.90
N ILE A 396 -12.16 -5.06 17.61
CA ILE A 396 -13.51 -5.27 17.10
C ILE A 396 -14.15 -6.45 17.81
N VAL A 397 -13.47 -7.60 17.88
CA VAL A 397 -13.98 -8.79 18.56
C VAL A 397 -14.25 -8.51 20.04
N ALA A 398 -13.35 -7.82 20.75
CA ALA A 398 -13.55 -7.51 22.17
C ALA A 398 -14.81 -6.66 22.42
N GLN A 399 -15.15 -5.76 21.50
CA GLN A 399 -16.39 -4.98 21.58
C GLN A 399 -17.63 -5.80 21.25
N PHE A 400 -17.51 -6.75 20.32
CA PHE A 400 -18.62 -7.60 19.88
C PHE A 400 -18.91 -8.76 20.83
N GLN A 401 -17.91 -9.21 21.59
CA GLN A 401 -18.08 -10.15 22.70
C GLN A 401 -18.87 -9.52 23.85
N LYS A 402 -18.83 -8.20 24.04
CA LYS A 402 -19.64 -7.51 25.05
C LYS A 402 -21.08 -7.45 24.57
N GLY A 403 -22.04 -7.63 25.48
CA GLY A 403 -23.49 -7.57 25.22
C GLY A 403 -24.03 -6.18 24.81
N LYS A 404 -23.35 -5.47 23.91
CA LYS A 404 -23.69 -4.15 23.38
C LYS A 404 -24.73 -4.24 22.27
N SER A 405 -25.55 -3.20 22.16
CA SER A 405 -26.50 -3.04 21.06
C SER A 405 -25.80 -2.84 19.71
N VAL A 406 -26.54 -3.07 18.62
CA VAL A 406 -26.05 -2.80 17.25
C VAL A 406 -25.61 -1.35 17.08
N ALA A 407 -26.34 -0.40 17.67
CA ALA A 407 -26.01 1.03 17.61
C ALA A 407 -24.68 1.35 18.29
N GLU A 408 -24.41 0.77 19.47
CA GLU A 408 -23.13 0.97 20.18
C GLU A 408 -21.96 0.33 19.43
N LYS A 409 -22.18 -0.84 18.83
CA LYS A 409 -21.18 -1.49 17.96
C LYS A 409 -20.89 -0.65 16.72
N ALA A 410 -21.91 -0.11 16.07
CA ALA A 410 -21.79 0.78 14.92
C ALA A 410 -21.02 2.06 15.26
N GLU A 411 -21.31 2.70 16.40
CA GLU A 411 -20.57 3.87 16.87
C GLU A 411 -19.09 3.55 17.12
N PHE A 412 -18.80 2.37 17.70
CA PHE A 412 -17.44 1.90 17.86
C PHE A 412 -16.74 1.70 16.52
N LEU A 413 -17.36 1.00 15.57
CA LEU A 413 -16.78 0.76 14.24
C LEU A 413 -16.47 2.07 13.50
N CYS A 414 -17.39 3.04 13.52
CA CYS A 414 -17.19 4.36 12.92
C CYS A 414 -15.94 5.06 13.48
N LYS A 415 -15.71 4.97 14.80
CA LYS A 415 -14.51 5.54 15.44
C LYS A 415 -13.23 4.73 15.16
N GLU A 416 -13.34 3.41 15.11
CA GLU A 416 -12.21 2.48 14.91
C GLU A 416 -11.67 2.56 13.48
N PHE A 417 -12.54 2.64 12.48
CA PHE A 417 -12.14 2.77 11.07
C PHE A 417 -11.79 4.21 10.69
N GLY A 418 -12.51 5.19 11.24
CA GLY A 418 -12.32 6.60 10.94
C GLY A 418 -12.54 6.93 9.45
N GLY A 419 -12.01 8.07 9.01
CA GLY A 419 -12.04 8.45 7.59
C GLY A 419 -10.83 7.89 6.85
N ASN A 420 -10.88 6.72 6.21
CA ASN A 420 -9.70 6.09 5.59
C ASN A 420 -10.02 5.18 4.39
N GLY A 421 -9.01 4.88 3.58
CA GLY A 421 -9.12 3.94 2.46
C GLY A 421 -8.33 2.65 2.69
N ARG A 422 -8.74 1.57 2.03
CA ARG A 422 -7.96 0.33 1.91
C ARG A 422 -8.33 -0.46 0.65
N GLY A 423 -7.31 -0.92 -0.08
CA GLY A 423 -7.47 -1.76 -1.26
C GLY A 423 -7.19 -3.23 -0.98
N TYR A 424 -8.01 -4.11 -1.53
CA TYR A 424 -7.93 -5.56 -1.41
C TYR A 424 -7.76 -6.19 -2.79
N LYS A 425 -6.76 -7.07 -2.95
CA LYS A 425 -6.62 -7.94 -4.12
C LYS A 425 -7.47 -9.18 -3.84
N TYR A 426 -8.72 -9.13 -4.25
CA TYR A 426 -9.70 -10.18 -4.02
C TYR A 426 -9.52 -11.29 -5.06
N ALA A 427 -9.34 -12.52 -4.60
CA ALA A 427 -9.40 -13.72 -5.43
C ALA A 427 -10.58 -14.57 -4.93
N PRO A 428 -11.60 -14.83 -5.75
CA PRO A 428 -12.72 -15.64 -5.32
C PRO A 428 -12.27 -17.09 -5.06
N PRO A 429 -12.93 -17.84 -4.16
CA PRO A 429 -12.59 -19.24 -3.86
C PRO A 429 -12.67 -20.18 -5.07
N ASP A 430 -13.44 -19.80 -6.09
CA ASP A 430 -13.59 -20.53 -7.36
C ASP A 430 -12.55 -20.12 -8.42
N PHE A 431 -11.65 -19.20 -8.09
CA PHE A 431 -10.56 -18.69 -8.93
C PHE A 431 -11.01 -18.14 -10.29
N SER A 432 -12.28 -17.74 -10.42
CA SER A 432 -12.89 -17.30 -11.69
C SER A 432 -12.27 -16.02 -12.26
N SER A 433 -11.99 -15.01 -11.43
CA SER A 433 -11.17 -13.84 -11.78
C SER A 433 -10.77 -13.04 -10.54
N SER A 434 -9.48 -12.69 -10.41
CA SER A 434 -9.04 -11.78 -9.37
C SER A 434 -9.49 -10.35 -9.68
N ALA A 435 -9.94 -9.62 -8.67
CA ALA A 435 -10.38 -8.23 -8.81
C ALA A 435 -9.73 -7.33 -7.76
N LEU A 436 -9.51 -6.07 -8.12
CA LEU A 436 -9.22 -5.03 -7.13
C LEU A 436 -10.53 -4.59 -6.49
N VAL A 437 -10.58 -4.61 -5.16
CA VAL A 437 -11.70 -4.12 -4.38
C VAL A 437 -11.20 -2.98 -3.51
N ALA A 438 -11.64 -1.75 -3.80
CA ALA A 438 -11.32 -0.58 -3.01
C ALA A 438 -12.43 -0.30 -2.01
N SER A 439 -12.03 0.10 -0.80
CA SER A 439 -12.95 0.52 0.26
C SER A 439 -12.57 1.90 0.78
N TRP A 440 -13.59 2.69 1.13
CA TRP A 440 -13.46 3.98 1.81
C TRP A 440 -14.43 4.05 2.97
N THR A 441 -13.93 4.40 4.15
CA THR A 441 -14.71 4.58 5.36
C THR A 441 -14.81 6.05 5.71
N ASP A 442 -15.97 6.47 6.21
CA ASP A 442 -16.22 7.80 6.73
C ASP A 442 -17.28 7.78 7.85
N ASN A 443 -17.88 8.93 8.16
CA ASN A 443 -18.88 9.01 9.22
C ASN A 443 -20.23 8.39 8.85
N THR A 444 -20.52 8.14 7.57
CA THR A 444 -21.78 7.51 7.14
C THR A 444 -21.63 6.00 7.02
N GLY A 445 -20.46 5.51 6.58
CA GLY A 445 -20.29 4.08 6.46
C GLY A 445 -19.04 3.62 5.73
N ILE A 446 -19.16 2.48 5.06
CA ILE A 446 -18.13 1.85 4.25
C ILE A 446 -18.60 1.80 2.80
N THR A 447 -17.97 2.59 1.94
CA THR A 447 -18.16 2.52 0.49
C THR A 447 -17.18 1.49 -0.08
N VAL A 448 -17.66 0.58 -0.92
CA VAL A 448 -16.88 -0.49 -1.55
C VAL A 448 -17.13 -0.47 -3.06
N ALA A 449 -16.08 -0.65 -3.86
CA ALA A 449 -16.18 -0.75 -5.32
C ALA A 449 -15.19 -1.79 -5.87
N ILE A 450 -15.55 -2.42 -7.00
CA ILE A 450 -14.66 -3.32 -7.73
C ILE A 450 -13.78 -2.44 -8.65
N SER A 451 -12.76 -1.84 -8.07
CA SER A 451 -11.88 -0.86 -8.72
C SER A 451 -10.63 -0.59 -7.86
N ASN A 452 -9.72 0.24 -8.36
CA ASN A 452 -8.61 0.82 -7.59
C ASN A 452 -9.01 2.06 -6.77
N THR A 453 -10.28 2.50 -6.84
CA THR A 453 -10.89 3.59 -6.06
C THR A 453 -12.28 3.19 -5.59
N ALA A 454 -12.67 3.60 -4.38
CA ALA A 454 -14.03 3.39 -3.87
C ALA A 454 -15.08 4.26 -4.60
N PHE A 455 -14.63 5.29 -5.32
CA PHE A 455 -15.46 6.29 -6.00
C PHE A 455 -15.31 6.23 -7.54
N SER A 456 -15.23 5.01 -8.08
CA SER A 456 -15.27 4.77 -9.53
C SER A 456 -16.58 5.21 -10.16
N GLU A 457 -16.56 5.56 -11.45
CA GLU A 457 -17.80 5.72 -12.22
C GLU A 457 -18.53 4.37 -12.32
N GLY A 458 -19.86 4.38 -12.25
CA GLY A 458 -20.67 3.16 -12.33
C GLY A 458 -21.18 2.71 -10.96
N LYS A 459 -20.99 1.42 -10.63
CA LYS A 459 -21.61 0.78 -9.46
C LYS A 459 -20.64 0.64 -8.29
N ASN A 460 -21.07 1.10 -7.12
CA ASN A 460 -20.47 0.84 -5.81
C ASN A 460 -21.53 0.30 -4.84
N ALA A 461 -21.09 -0.12 -3.66
CA ALA A 461 -21.95 -0.45 -2.52
C ALA A 461 -21.60 0.48 -1.36
N HIS A 462 -22.62 0.97 -0.64
CA HIS A 462 -22.44 1.69 0.61
C HIS A 462 -23.09 0.90 1.74
N LEU A 463 -22.33 0.64 2.80
CA LEU A 463 -22.82 -0.01 4.01
C LEU A 463 -22.82 0.99 5.15
N GLU A 464 -23.99 1.25 5.72
CA GLU A 464 -24.10 2.03 6.95
C GLU A 464 -23.43 1.28 8.11
N TRP A 465 -22.97 2.01 9.13
CA TRP A 465 -22.27 1.40 10.26
C TRP A 465 -23.10 0.36 11.04
N SER A 466 -24.43 0.51 11.08
CA SER A 466 -25.33 -0.48 11.66
C SER A 466 -25.36 -1.78 10.85
N GLU A 467 -25.37 -1.69 9.52
CA GLU A 467 -25.35 -2.86 8.63
C GLU A 467 -24.00 -3.59 8.73
N ALA A 468 -22.89 -2.84 8.80
CA ALA A 468 -21.57 -3.41 9.06
C ALA A 468 -21.53 -4.14 10.41
N ALA A 469 -22.13 -3.56 11.46
CA ALA A 469 -22.19 -4.19 12.78
C ALA A 469 -23.05 -5.46 12.82
N GLU A 470 -24.19 -5.48 12.13
CA GLU A 470 -25.01 -6.69 12.00
C GLU A 470 -24.24 -7.79 11.26
N ARG A 471 -23.58 -7.43 10.17
CA ARG A 471 -22.86 -8.38 9.31
C ARG A 471 -21.61 -8.96 9.96
N ILE A 472 -20.85 -8.15 10.70
CA ILE A 472 -19.75 -8.65 11.53
C ILE A 472 -20.29 -9.57 12.64
N SER A 473 -21.44 -9.23 13.24
CA SER A 473 -22.07 -10.10 14.25
C SER A 473 -22.47 -11.45 13.67
N GLU A 474 -23.09 -11.47 12.49
CA GLU A 474 -23.44 -12.71 11.78
C GLU A 474 -22.20 -13.54 11.43
N MET A 475 -21.15 -12.93 10.88
CA MET A 475 -19.90 -13.65 10.58
C MET A 475 -19.23 -14.20 11.84
N LEU A 476 -19.29 -13.49 12.98
CA LEU A 476 -18.76 -13.99 14.25
C LEU A 476 -19.57 -15.17 14.78
N GLU A 477 -20.90 -15.11 14.71
CA GLU A 477 -21.79 -16.20 15.12
C GLU A 477 -21.62 -17.45 14.26
N ASN A 478 -21.33 -17.27 12.97
CA ASN A 478 -21.09 -18.36 12.02
C ASN A 478 -19.63 -18.85 12.03
N GLY A 479 -18.71 -18.21 12.76
CA GLY A 479 -17.30 -18.58 12.79
C GLY A 479 -16.53 -18.24 11.50
N GLU A 480 -16.95 -17.21 10.79
CA GLU A 480 -16.45 -16.79 9.46
C GLU A 480 -15.78 -15.41 9.46
N TYR A 481 -15.53 -14.81 10.63
CA TYR A 481 -14.98 -13.44 10.70
C TYR A 481 -13.45 -13.39 10.81
N CYS A 482 -12.87 -14.13 11.76
CA CYS A 482 -11.43 -14.12 12.04
C CYS A 482 -11.00 -15.44 12.67
N SER A 483 -9.69 -15.66 12.82
CA SER A 483 -9.15 -16.88 13.43
C SER A 483 -9.51 -16.99 14.91
N GLN A 484 -9.57 -18.22 15.43
CA GLN A 484 -9.85 -18.47 16.84
C GLN A 484 -8.85 -17.76 17.77
N ASP A 485 -7.59 -17.69 17.34
CA ASP A 485 -6.50 -17.03 18.04
C ASP A 485 -6.72 -15.50 18.23
N VAL A 486 -7.34 -14.83 17.24
CA VAL A 486 -7.76 -13.43 17.37
C VAL A 486 -8.90 -13.30 18.40
N ILE A 487 -9.85 -14.23 18.39
CA ILE A 487 -10.99 -14.24 19.31
C ILE A 487 -10.52 -14.45 20.77
N ASP A 488 -9.60 -15.40 20.98
CA ASP A 488 -9.10 -15.77 22.30
C ASP A 488 -8.25 -14.64 22.93
N ARG A 489 -7.49 -13.91 22.09
CA ARG A 489 -6.69 -12.75 22.55
C ARG A 489 -7.48 -11.47 22.72
N ALA A 490 -8.69 -11.37 22.17
CA ALA A 490 -9.45 -10.12 22.11
C ALA A 490 -9.64 -9.46 23.49
N ALA A 491 -10.13 -10.23 24.47
CA ALA A 491 -10.37 -9.74 25.82
C ALA A 491 -9.08 -9.29 26.53
N ASP A 492 -8.01 -10.06 26.38
CA ASP A 492 -6.72 -9.76 26.98
C ASP A 492 -6.09 -8.47 26.41
N ASN A 493 -6.16 -8.32 25.08
CA ASN A 493 -5.71 -7.12 24.37
C ASN A 493 -6.50 -5.87 24.77
N ASP A 494 -7.83 -5.96 24.91
CA ASP A 494 -8.66 -4.81 25.34
C ASP A 494 -8.31 -4.38 26.77
N MET A 495 -8.09 -5.33 27.68
CA MET A 495 -7.66 -5.04 29.06
C MET A 495 -6.25 -4.45 29.10
N LYS A 496 -5.32 -4.93 28.28
CA LYS A 496 -3.97 -4.37 28.17
C LYS A 496 -4.02 -2.92 27.68
N ASP A 497 -4.78 -2.64 26.62
CA ASP A 497 -4.90 -1.28 26.10
C ASP A 497 -5.59 -0.32 27.10
N ILE A 498 -6.55 -0.80 27.90
CA ILE A 498 -7.11 -0.01 29.01
C ILE A 498 -6.05 0.27 30.09
N ALA A 499 -5.27 -0.75 30.49
CA ALA A 499 -4.22 -0.62 31.48
C ALA A 499 -3.12 0.37 31.03
N ASP A 500 -2.73 0.32 29.76
CA ASP A 500 -1.75 1.25 29.17
C ASP A 500 -2.24 2.69 29.22
N LYS A 501 -3.52 2.92 28.88
CA LYS A 501 -4.13 4.25 28.94
C LYS A 501 -4.26 4.78 30.36
N LEU A 502 -4.58 3.93 31.33
CA LEU A 502 -4.54 4.30 32.75
C LEU A 502 -3.12 4.67 33.18
N TRP A 503 -2.13 3.93 32.70
CA TRP A 503 -0.72 4.21 33.01
C TRP A 503 -0.25 5.54 32.45
N TYR A 504 -0.54 5.85 31.18
CA TYR A 504 -0.19 7.15 30.59
C TYR A 504 -0.95 8.31 31.24
N LEU A 505 -2.24 8.11 31.58
CA LEU A 505 -3.03 9.11 32.29
C LEU A 505 -2.44 9.45 33.66
N HIS A 506 -1.91 8.46 34.38
CA HIS A 506 -1.20 8.68 35.64
C HIS A 506 0.04 9.58 35.48
N GLN A 507 0.84 9.39 34.42
CA GLN A 507 2.09 10.16 34.24
C GLN A 507 1.86 11.66 34.06
N ASP A 508 0.68 12.04 33.58
CA ASP A 508 0.32 13.44 33.31
C ASP A 508 -0.67 14.01 34.32
N CYS A 509 -0.94 13.28 35.41
CA CYS A 509 -1.87 13.69 36.46
C CYS A 509 -1.16 14.50 37.54
N GLU A 510 -1.67 15.69 37.84
CA GLU A 510 -1.11 16.64 38.82
C GLU A 510 -1.80 16.54 40.20
N VAL A 511 -2.75 15.62 40.35
CA VAL A 511 -3.47 15.32 41.60
C VAL A 511 -3.24 13.88 42.03
N GLU A 512 -3.58 13.57 43.29
CA GLU A 512 -3.52 12.21 43.82
C GLU A 512 -4.30 11.24 42.91
N TYR A 513 -3.61 10.21 42.43
CA TYR A 513 -4.17 9.27 41.48
C TYR A 513 -4.88 8.11 42.21
N PHE A 514 -5.98 7.63 41.63
CA PHE A 514 -6.83 6.62 42.28
C PHE A 514 -6.27 5.19 42.25
N ILE A 515 -5.28 4.92 41.39
CA ILE A 515 -4.53 3.66 41.40
C ILE A 515 -3.33 3.85 42.33
N PRO A 516 -3.07 2.95 43.30
CA PRO A 516 -1.95 3.09 44.22
C PRO A 516 -0.59 3.10 43.51
N ASP A 517 0.32 3.98 43.95
CA ASP A 517 1.69 4.15 43.41
C ASP A 517 2.48 2.83 43.30
N GLU A 518 2.22 1.87 44.19
CA GLU A 518 2.86 0.55 44.17
C GLU A 518 2.59 -0.22 42.87
N MET A 519 1.44 0.01 42.24
CA MET A 519 1.09 -0.60 40.96
C MET A 519 2.00 -0.11 39.82
N PHE A 520 2.63 1.06 39.96
CA PHE A 520 3.46 1.70 38.94
C PHE A 520 4.96 1.38 39.05
N LYS A 521 5.40 0.68 40.11
CA LYS A 521 6.82 0.34 40.33
C LYS A 521 7.44 -0.47 39.17
N GLY A 522 8.64 -0.14 38.73
CA GLY A 522 9.30 -0.88 37.62
C GLY A 522 8.86 -0.45 36.21
N GLY A 523 7.87 0.44 36.07
CA GLY A 523 7.54 1.07 34.79
C GLY A 523 7.00 0.11 33.71
N PHE A 524 7.04 0.55 32.46
CA PHE A 524 6.53 -0.23 31.32
C PHE A 524 7.54 -1.32 30.91
N PRO A 525 7.10 -2.57 30.60
CA PRO A 525 5.72 -3.05 30.57
C PRO A 525 5.18 -3.57 31.93
N ASP A 526 6.05 -3.85 32.90
CA ASP A 526 5.72 -4.55 34.14
C ASP A 526 4.54 -3.96 34.93
N SER A 527 4.50 -2.64 35.10
CA SER A 527 3.40 -1.98 35.79
C SER A 527 2.07 -2.08 35.06
N THR A 528 2.11 -2.07 33.73
CA THR A 528 0.89 -2.19 32.94
C THR A 528 0.31 -3.59 33.00
N GLU A 529 1.15 -4.64 33.04
CA GLU A 529 0.69 -6.02 33.27
C GLU A 529 0.07 -6.19 34.66
N ARG A 530 0.61 -5.53 35.70
CA ARG A 530 -0.01 -5.56 37.04
C ARG A 530 -1.34 -4.81 37.08
N ILE A 531 -1.43 -3.64 36.44
CA ILE A 531 -2.69 -2.89 36.34
C ILE A 531 -3.72 -3.75 35.59
N LYS A 532 -3.36 -4.33 34.45
CA LYS A 532 -4.20 -5.25 33.69
C LYS A 532 -4.67 -6.43 34.53
N ALA A 533 -3.79 -7.12 35.24
CA ALA A 533 -4.15 -8.24 36.12
C ALA A 533 -5.11 -7.81 37.24
N SER A 534 -5.01 -6.57 37.73
CA SER A 534 -5.92 -6.06 38.75
C SER A 534 -7.34 -5.75 38.22
N LEU A 535 -7.50 -5.53 36.91
CA LEU A 535 -8.81 -5.29 36.29
C LEU A 535 -9.71 -6.54 36.27
N THR A 536 -9.18 -7.74 36.48
CA THR A 536 -9.98 -8.97 36.60
C THR A 536 -10.71 -9.08 37.95
N ASP A 537 -10.27 -8.32 38.95
CA ASP A 537 -10.90 -8.25 40.26
C ASP A 537 -12.03 -7.21 40.23
N SER A 538 -13.27 -7.66 40.43
CA SER A 538 -14.45 -6.80 40.30
C SER A 538 -14.47 -5.64 41.31
N ALA A 539 -13.91 -5.82 42.50
CA ALA A 539 -13.85 -4.77 43.51
C ALA A 539 -12.78 -3.72 43.16
N LYS A 540 -11.62 -4.13 42.64
CA LYS A 540 -10.59 -3.20 42.14
C LYS A 540 -11.06 -2.46 40.90
N LEU A 541 -11.70 -3.15 39.96
CA LEU A 541 -12.30 -2.53 38.77
C LEU A 541 -13.29 -1.43 39.17
N GLN A 542 -14.19 -1.70 40.13
CA GLN A 542 -15.13 -0.68 40.62
C GLN A 542 -14.42 0.52 41.24
N LYS A 543 -13.37 0.30 42.04
CA LYS A 543 -12.55 1.41 42.58
C LYS A 543 -11.92 2.26 41.48
N TYR A 544 -11.47 1.65 40.39
CA TYR A 544 -10.90 2.39 39.27
C TYR A 544 -11.94 3.17 38.48
N ILE A 545 -13.15 2.64 38.35
CA ILE A 545 -14.31 3.35 37.78
C ILE A 545 -14.62 4.58 38.64
N ASP A 546 -14.80 4.40 39.95
CA ASP A 546 -15.15 5.48 40.88
C ASP A 546 -14.06 6.57 40.92
N GLY A 547 -12.80 6.14 40.94
CA GLY A 547 -11.64 7.03 40.93
C GLY A 547 -11.50 7.83 39.64
N LEU A 548 -11.72 7.21 38.49
CA LEU A 548 -11.68 7.91 37.20
C LEU A 548 -12.88 8.87 37.04
N GLU A 549 -14.06 8.52 37.57
CA GLU A 549 -15.20 9.46 37.65
C GLU A 549 -14.86 10.70 38.47
N ASP A 550 -14.18 10.53 39.59
CA ASP A 550 -13.76 11.65 40.42
C ASP A 550 -12.71 12.51 39.72
N LEU A 551 -11.69 11.90 39.12
CA LEU A 551 -10.69 12.60 38.32
C LEU A 551 -11.32 13.40 37.18
N ILE A 552 -12.34 12.85 36.50
CA ILE A 552 -13.09 13.57 35.46
C ILE A 552 -13.81 14.79 36.04
N ARG A 553 -14.47 14.66 37.21
CA ARG A 553 -15.12 15.80 37.88
C ARG A 553 -14.11 16.90 38.23
N GLN A 554 -12.96 16.52 38.76
CA GLN A 554 -11.87 17.46 39.06
C GLN A 554 -11.36 18.13 37.78
N TYR A 555 -11.12 17.37 36.71
CA TYR A 555 -10.66 17.89 35.43
C TYR A 555 -11.65 18.85 34.74
N GLU A 556 -12.96 18.65 34.96
CA GLU A 556 -14.00 19.56 34.49
C GLU A 556 -14.02 20.90 35.25
N GLN A 557 -13.61 20.89 36.52
CA GLN A 557 -13.51 22.08 37.37
C GLN A 557 -12.19 22.82 37.19
N ASP A 558 -11.09 22.09 37.08
CA ASP A 558 -9.75 22.59 36.85
C ASP A 558 -9.02 21.76 35.78
N ARG A 559 -8.69 22.39 34.66
CA ARG A 559 -7.96 21.73 33.56
C ARG A 559 -6.52 21.39 33.93
N ASN A 560 -5.92 22.07 34.91
CA ASN A 560 -4.53 21.86 35.31
C ASN A 560 -4.32 20.52 36.04
N VAL A 561 -5.40 19.82 36.38
CA VAL A 561 -5.36 18.44 36.90
C VAL A 561 -4.62 17.49 35.94
N LEU A 562 -4.60 17.80 34.64
CA LEU A 562 -3.81 17.06 33.66
C LEU A 562 -2.84 17.99 32.94
N ARG A 563 -1.55 17.66 32.95
CA ARG A 563 -0.52 18.36 32.17
C ARG A 563 -0.82 18.34 30.67
N PHE A 564 -1.31 17.21 30.16
CA PHE A 564 -1.71 17.03 28.77
C PHE A 564 -3.16 16.60 28.63
N HIS A 565 -3.87 17.14 27.64
CA HIS A 565 -5.33 17.03 27.54
C HIS A 565 -5.84 16.03 26.47
N PHE A 566 -4.95 15.24 25.86
CA PHE A 566 -5.29 14.31 24.78
C PHE A 566 -5.78 12.92 25.26
N HIS A 567 -5.77 12.65 26.57
CA HIS A 567 -6.06 11.33 27.16
C HIS A 567 -7.49 10.82 27.04
N LYS A 568 -8.45 11.68 26.67
CA LYS A 568 -9.89 11.35 26.55
C LYS A 568 -10.48 10.56 27.76
N PRO A 569 -10.38 11.05 29.01
CA PRO A 569 -10.76 10.28 30.21
C PRO A 569 -12.18 9.72 30.21
N ARG A 570 -13.17 10.43 29.66
CA ARG A 570 -14.56 9.93 29.55
C ARG A 570 -14.68 8.68 28.68
N GLY A 571 -13.90 8.59 27.61
CA GLY A 571 -13.85 7.40 26.76
C GLY A 571 -13.21 6.22 27.48
N LEU A 572 -12.15 6.46 28.27
CA LEU A 572 -11.51 5.45 29.10
C LEU A 572 -12.46 4.93 30.20
N LEU A 573 -13.24 5.82 30.83
CA LEU A 573 -14.25 5.45 31.81
C LEU A 573 -15.33 4.54 31.22
N SER A 574 -15.84 4.86 30.02
CA SER A 574 -16.80 4.00 29.32
C SER A 574 -16.24 2.59 29.13
N ARG A 575 -14.97 2.48 28.74
CA ARG A 575 -14.31 1.19 28.53
C ARG A 575 -14.08 0.40 29.81
N LEU A 576 -13.80 1.06 30.93
CA LEU A 576 -13.74 0.38 32.24
C LEU A 576 -15.11 -0.19 32.64
N LYS A 577 -16.18 0.59 32.47
CA LYS A 577 -17.55 0.12 32.72
C LYS A 577 -17.93 -1.05 31.81
N ASP A 578 -17.50 -1.00 30.55
CA ASP A 578 -17.72 -2.07 29.58
C ASP A 578 -17.08 -3.41 29.99
N LEU A 579 -16.04 -3.41 30.83
CA LEU A 579 -15.44 -4.65 31.36
C LEU A 579 -16.38 -5.39 32.32
N GLN A 580 -17.41 -4.73 32.86
CA GLN A 580 -18.43 -5.33 33.73
C GLN A 580 -19.55 -6.02 32.93
N LEU A 581 -19.62 -5.81 31.61
CA LEU A 581 -20.66 -6.41 30.76
C LEU A 581 -20.45 -7.92 30.61
N PRO A 582 -21.54 -8.70 30.48
CA PRO A 582 -21.43 -10.12 30.16
C PRO A 582 -20.73 -10.31 28.80
N LYS A 583 -19.87 -11.31 28.73
CA LYS A 583 -19.12 -11.68 27.52
C LYS A 583 -19.79 -12.88 26.86
N ARG A 584 -19.84 -12.84 25.53
CA ARG A 584 -20.26 -13.93 24.66
C ARG A 584 -19.04 -14.55 24.01
N ASP A 585 -18.99 -15.87 23.95
CA ASP A 585 -17.95 -16.62 23.25
C ASP A 585 -18.33 -16.83 21.78
N PHE A 586 -17.32 -16.83 20.91
CA PHE A 586 -17.44 -17.14 19.49
C PHE A 586 -16.45 -18.25 19.14
N ILE A 587 -16.84 -19.11 18.20
CA ILE A 587 -16.02 -20.23 17.75
C ILE A 587 -15.83 -20.12 16.25
N THR A 588 -14.58 -20.07 15.81
CA THR A 588 -14.21 -20.03 14.40
C THR A 588 -14.37 -21.42 13.76
N LYS A 589 -14.80 -21.47 12.49
CA LYS A 589 -14.85 -22.71 11.73
C LYS A 589 -13.45 -23.31 11.57
N SER A 590 -13.35 -24.63 11.62
CA SER A 590 -12.06 -25.35 11.55
C SER A 590 -11.31 -25.16 10.22
N ASP A 591 -12.04 -24.86 9.14
CA ASP A 591 -11.52 -24.63 7.79
C ASP A 591 -11.39 -23.13 7.46
N PHE A 592 -11.60 -22.24 8.42
CA PHE A 592 -11.45 -20.81 8.21
C PHE A 592 -10.00 -20.45 7.91
N ASN A 593 -9.77 -19.86 6.74
CA ASN A 593 -8.51 -19.24 6.37
C ASN A 593 -8.77 -17.87 5.73
N TYR A 594 -8.01 -16.86 6.12
CA TYR A 594 -8.13 -15.51 5.59
C TYR A 594 -6.76 -14.82 5.57
N GLU A 595 -6.21 -14.70 4.37
CA GLU A 595 -4.90 -14.08 4.11
C GLU A 595 -5.08 -12.97 3.05
N PRO A 596 -5.48 -11.76 3.47
CA PRO A 596 -5.75 -10.68 2.53
C PRO A 596 -4.46 -10.14 1.93
N LYS A 597 -4.49 -9.82 0.63
CA LYS A 597 -3.43 -9.08 -0.05
C LYS A 597 -3.90 -7.66 -0.31
N PHE A 598 -3.09 -6.67 0.07
CA PHE A 598 -3.49 -5.27 0.00
C PHE A 598 -2.85 -4.54 -1.19
N PHE A 599 -3.43 -3.40 -1.54
CA PHE A 599 -2.84 -2.38 -2.40
C PHE A 599 -3.24 -0.99 -1.92
N VAL A 600 -2.50 0.04 -2.31
CA VAL A 600 -2.82 1.44 -1.98
C VAL A 600 -3.83 1.98 -2.99
N THR A 601 -5.02 2.38 -2.54
CA THR A 601 -6.06 2.91 -3.44
C THR A 601 -5.75 4.33 -3.92
N GLU A 602 -6.41 4.74 -5.00
CA GLU A 602 -6.35 6.13 -5.47
C GLU A 602 -6.88 7.12 -4.41
N ASP A 603 -7.89 6.72 -3.65
CA ASP A 603 -8.47 7.53 -2.57
C ASP A 603 -7.46 7.77 -1.45
N GLU A 604 -6.62 6.77 -1.16
CA GLU A 604 -5.56 6.89 -0.15
C GLU A 604 -4.43 7.80 -0.62
N LYS A 605 -4.03 7.71 -1.88
CA LYS A 605 -3.03 8.61 -2.48
C LYS A 605 -3.53 10.05 -2.45
N ASP A 606 -4.79 10.27 -2.82
CA ASP A 606 -5.40 11.59 -2.81
C ASP A 606 -5.50 12.13 -1.37
N LYS A 607 -5.95 11.29 -0.41
CA LYS A 607 -5.98 11.64 1.02
C LYS A 607 -4.61 12.02 1.56
N LEU A 608 -3.55 11.29 1.21
CA LEU A 608 -2.17 11.58 1.59
C LEU A 608 -1.80 13.02 1.24
N LEU A 609 -2.07 13.43 0.00
CA LEU A 609 -1.73 14.76 -0.51
C LEU A 609 -2.57 15.88 0.12
N THR A 610 -3.79 15.59 0.58
CA THR A 610 -4.61 16.59 1.29
C THR A 610 -4.02 17.04 2.64
N GLY A 611 -3.06 16.30 3.19
CA GLY A 611 -2.32 16.65 4.40
C GLY A 611 -1.27 17.75 4.21
N GLY A 612 -0.83 17.99 2.97
CA GLY A 612 0.27 18.90 2.64
C GLY A 612 1.65 18.28 2.87
N SER A 613 2.68 19.12 2.99
CA SER A 613 4.11 18.74 3.03
C SER A 613 4.66 18.34 4.40
N GLY A 614 3.82 18.20 5.43
CA GLY A 614 4.29 18.00 6.82
C GLY A 614 4.93 19.23 7.47
N VAL A 615 5.28 20.27 6.70
CA VAL A 615 5.72 21.57 7.22
C VAL A 615 4.51 22.38 7.72
N GLN A 616 4.70 23.14 8.79
CA GLN A 616 3.66 24.02 9.33
C GLN A 616 3.09 24.92 8.22
N TYR A 617 1.76 24.89 8.06
CA TYR A 617 1.01 25.60 7.00
C TYR A 617 1.33 25.17 5.55
N GLY A 618 2.04 24.06 5.33
CA GLY A 618 2.46 23.61 4.00
C GLY A 618 1.30 23.38 3.03
N LYS A 619 0.19 22.79 3.52
CA LYS A 619 -1.06 22.67 2.75
C LYS A 619 -1.52 24.00 2.14
N PHE A 620 -1.47 25.08 2.90
CA PHE A 620 -1.92 26.40 2.44
C PHE A 620 -0.97 27.02 1.43
N ARG A 621 0.35 26.80 1.59
CA ARG A 621 1.35 27.25 0.60
C ARG A 621 1.18 26.51 -0.73
N ILE A 622 1.00 25.19 -0.67
CA ILE A 622 0.70 24.37 -1.85
C ILE A 622 -0.58 24.86 -2.54
N GLU A 623 -1.67 25.00 -1.80
CA GLU A 623 -2.96 25.47 -2.34
C GLU A 623 -2.83 26.86 -2.97
N LYS A 624 -2.16 27.80 -2.30
CA LYS A 624 -1.95 29.16 -2.80
C LYS A 624 -1.13 29.16 -4.09
N PHE A 625 -0.01 28.44 -4.11
CA PHE A 625 0.87 28.37 -5.27
C PHE A 625 0.15 27.77 -6.47
N PHE A 626 -0.57 26.66 -6.30
CA PHE A 626 -1.26 25.97 -7.38
C PHE A 626 -2.51 26.72 -7.92
N LYS A 627 -3.04 27.70 -7.18
CA LYS A 627 -4.13 28.58 -7.64
C LYS A 627 -3.66 29.69 -8.58
N GLU A 628 -2.37 29.99 -8.59
CA GLU A 628 -1.76 30.96 -9.50
C GLU A 628 -1.36 30.29 -10.83
N GLU A 629 -1.15 31.08 -11.88
CA GLU A 629 -0.71 30.55 -13.17
C GLU A 629 0.77 30.15 -13.11
N HIS A 630 1.04 28.83 -13.13
CA HIS A 630 2.38 28.25 -13.15
C HIS A 630 2.47 27.11 -14.16
N THR A 631 3.65 26.94 -14.75
CA THR A 631 3.95 25.78 -15.58
C THR A 631 4.10 24.51 -14.72
N GLU A 632 3.89 23.34 -15.33
CA GLU A 632 4.07 22.04 -14.65
C GLU A 632 5.47 21.89 -14.02
N LYS A 633 6.49 22.43 -14.69
CA LYS A 633 7.88 22.39 -14.18
C LYS A 633 8.04 23.23 -12.91
N GLU A 634 7.42 24.41 -12.85
CA GLU A 634 7.45 25.29 -11.67
C GLU A 634 6.69 24.66 -10.50
N LYS A 635 5.53 24.04 -10.76
CA LYS A 635 4.77 23.29 -9.77
C LYS A 635 5.59 22.14 -9.17
N ILE A 636 6.23 21.34 -10.01
CA ILE A 636 7.09 20.23 -9.55
C ILE A 636 8.29 20.76 -8.75
N ALA A 637 8.96 21.81 -9.21
CA ALA A 637 10.11 22.40 -8.51
C ALA A 637 9.68 22.96 -7.13
N PHE A 638 8.53 23.63 -7.08
CA PHE A 638 7.94 24.10 -5.85
C PHE A 638 7.64 22.94 -4.89
N LEU A 639 6.99 21.87 -5.35
CA LEU A 639 6.67 20.71 -4.52
C LEU A 639 7.94 20.05 -3.95
N LYS A 640 8.98 19.86 -4.75
CA LYS A 640 10.26 19.30 -4.30
C LYS A 640 10.88 20.14 -3.18
N ASN A 641 10.83 21.47 -3.28
CA ASN A 641 11.34 22.36 -2.26
C ASN A 641 10.45 22.40 -1.01
N GLU A 642 9.14 22.37 -1.20
CA GLU A 642 8.14 22.46 -0.14
C GLU A 642 8.07 21.18 0.72
N TYR A 643 8.24 20.01 0.12
CA TYR A 643 8.36 18.73 0.82
C TYR A 643 9.81 18.46 1.29
N GLY A 644 10.82 18.85 0.51
CA GLY A 644 12.23 18.61 0.84
C GLY A 644 12.57 17.11 0.87
N THR A 645 13.57 16.75 1.68
CA THR A 645 13.92 15.35 1.99
C THR A 645 13.52 15.06 3.43
N GLY A 646 12.74 14.01 3.64
CA GLY A 646 12.22 13.67 4.96
C GLY A 646 10.98 12.78 4.86
N GLY A 647 10.23 12.69 5.95
CA GLY A 647 9.03 11.88 5.98
C GLY A 647 8.33 11.91 7.32
N GLN A 648 7.26 11.14 7.42
CA GLN A 648 6.49 10.96 8.64
C GLN A 648 6.08 9.50 8.78
N GLY A 649 6.21 8.97 9.99
CA GLY A 649 5.90 7.58 10.30
C GLY A 649 5.11 7.46 11.59
N ARG A 650 4.19 6.50 11.62
CA ARG A 650 3.59 5.96 12.84
C ARG A 650 3.35 4.46 12.64
N SER A 651 2.99 3.75 13.69
CA SER A 651 2.67 2.32 13.55
C SER A 651 1.60 2.11 12.47
N GLY A 652 1.87 1.24 11.48
CA GLY A 652 0.98 0.97 10.35
C GLY A 652 1.03 1.96 9.18
N PHE A 653 1.83 3.03 9.24
CA PHE A 653 1.90 4.09 8.23
C PHE A 653 3.29 4.69 8.12
N ASN A 654 3.88 4.70 6.92
CA ASN A 654 5.13 5.39 6.66
C ASN A 654 5.08 6.14 5.34
N GLU A 655 5.38 7.44 5.40
CA GLU A 655 5.56 8.31 4.26
C GLU A 655 7.01 8.80 4.26
N TRP A 656 7.65 8.74 3.10
CA TRP A 656 8.97 9.28 2.86
C TRP A 656 8.97 10.03 1.55
N HIS A 657 9.66 11.16 1.48
CA HIS A 657 9.76 11.95 0.27
C HIS A 657 11.19 12.47 0.04
N ASP A 658 11.59 12.48 -1.22
CA ASP A 658 12.92 12.86 -1.67
C ASP A 658 12.87 13.57 -3.04
N ALA A 659 14.02 13.81 -3.67
CA ALA A 659 14.09 14.42 -4.99
C ALA A 659 13.37 13.63 -6.11
N LYS A 660 13.08 12.33 -5.90
CA LYS A 660 12.45 11.42 -6.86
C LYS A 660 10.92 11.41 -6.70
N GLY A 661 10.40 11.48 -5.48
CA GLY A 661 8.95 11.44 -5.25
C GLY A 661 8.55 11.20 -3.79
N ILE A 662 7.34 10.67 -3.60
CA ILE A 662 6.78 10.30 -2.29
C ILE A 662 6.56 8.78 -2.26
N SER A 663 7.29 8.10 -1.39
CA SER A 663 7.06 6.70 -1.00
C SER A 663 5.99 6.65 0.10
N TYR A 664 5.00 5.78 -0.07
CA TYR A 664 3.96 5.54 0.92
C TYR A 664 3.80 4.05 1.18
N LYS A 665 3.97 3.64 2.43
CA LYS A 665 3.92 2.26 2.91
C LYS A 665 2.88 2.12 4.02
N LYS A 666 2.16 0.99 4.02
CA LYS A 666 1.20 0.61 5.07
C LYS A 666 1.60 -0.71 5.71
N GLY A 667 1.21 -0.90 6.97
CA GLY A 667 1.56 -2.10 7.73
C GLY A 667 2.91 -1.98 8.43
N SER A 668 3.64 -3.09 8.57
CA SER A 668 4.95 -3.09 9.22
C SER A 668 5.97 -2.26 8.43
N MET A 669 6.90 -1.62 9.15
CA MET A 669 7.96 -0.81 8.54
C MET A 669 8.92 -1.68 7.70
N SER A 670 9.23 -2.88 8.19
CA SER A 670 10.14 -3.83 7.54
C SER A 670 9.44 -4.70 6.49
N THR A 671 8.16 -5.01 6.70
CA THR A 671 7.34 -5.85 5.81
C THR A 671 5.98 -5.20 5.58
N PRO A 672 5.90 -4.15 4.74
CA PRO A 672 4.65 -3.44 4.53
C PRO A 672 3.59 -4.35 3.88
N ASP A 673 2.35 -4.22 4.34
CA ASP A 673 1.15 -4.84 3.75
C ASP A 673 1.02 -4.47 2.26
N CYS A 674 1.32 -3.20 1.97
CA CYS A 674 1.40 -2.66 0.62
C CYS A 674 2.23 -1.36 0.61
N GLU A 675 2.80 -1.05 -0.55
CA GLU A 675 3.53 0.18 -0.78
C GLU A 675 3.25 0.76 -2.18
N THR A 676 3.47 2.06 -2.33
CA THR A 676 3.39 2.78 -3.60
C THR A 676 4.42 3.90 -3.63
N PHE A 677 4.85 4.27 -4.84
CA PHE A 677 5.74 5.40 -5.06
C PHE A 677 5.12 6.39 -6.04
N LEU A 678 4.92 7.64 -5.59
CA LEU A 678 4.33 8.73 -6.36
C LEU A 678 5.43 9.62 -6.92
N LYS A 679 5.58 9.66 -8.25
CA LYS A 679 6.54 10.59 -8.89
C LYS A 679 6.02 12.02 -8.78
N TRP A 680 6.92 13.01 -8.70
CA TRP A 680 6.51 14.42 -8.57
C TRP A 680 5.55 14.93 -9.66
N ASN A 681 5.67 14.43 -10.89
CA ASN A 681 4.71 14.73 -11.97
C ASN A 681 3.30 14.19 -11.67
N GLU A 682 3.20 13.00 -11.08
CA GLU A 682 1.92 12.45 -10.64
C GLU A 682 1.35 13.26 -9.47
N VAL A 683 2.20 13.60 -8.48
CA VAL A 683 1.80 14.40 -7.31
C VAL A 683 1.24 15.76 -7.74
N SER A 684 1.92 16.45 -8.66
CA SER A 684 1.48 17.74 -9.20
C SER A 684 0.11 17.63 -9.89
N GLN A 685 -0.07 16.65 -10.78
CA GLN A 685 -1.35 16.43 -11.46
C GLN A 685 -2.50 16.07 -10.50
N ARG A 686 -2.22 15.30 -9.45
CA ARG A 686 -3.20 14.98 -8.40
C ARG A 686 -3.60 16.23 -7.62
N ILE A 687 -2.64 17.05 -7.20
CA ILE A 687 -2.92 18.30 -6.48
C ILE A 687 -3.78 19.25 -7.33
N ASP A 688 -3.48 19.39 -8.63
CA ASP A 688 -4.32 20.17 -9.56
C ASP A 688 -5.76 19.65 -9.59
N ARG A 689 -5.93 18.33 -9.69
CA ARG A 689 -7.26 17.69 -9.66
C ARG A 689 -7.99 17.95 -8.34
N LEU A 690 -7.31 17.82 -7.21
CA LEU A 690 -7.89 18.02 -5.88
C LEU A 690 -8.27 19.49 -5.63
N ILE A 691 -7.49 20.44 -6.15
CA ILE A 691 -7.82 21.87 -6.10
C ILE A 691 -9.04 22.16 -6.98
N ALA A 692 -9.08 21.62 -8.21
CA ALA A 692 -10.21 21.80 -9.11
C ALA A 692 -11.53 21.24 -8.55
N ARG A 693 -11.48 20.13 -7.80
CA ARG A 693 -12.63 19.55 -7.08
C ARG A 693 -13.02 20.31 -5.82
N GLY A 694 -12.11 21.14 -5.31
CA GLY A 694 -12.28 21.86 -4.05
C GLY A 694 -11.90 21.04 -2.81
N ASP A 695 -11.36 19.83 -2.96
CA ASP A 695 -11.00 18.92 -1.86
C ASP A 695 -9.78 19.41 -1.06
N MET A 696 -8.92 20.22 -1.69
CA MET A 696 -7.85 20.95 -1.01
C MET A 696 -8.35 22.20 -0.27
N SER A 697 -9.56 22.67 -0.59
CA SER A 697 -10.09 23.93 -0.07
C SER A 697 -10.53 23.77 1.38
N HIS A 698 -10.17 24.73 2.23
CA HIS A 698 -10.78 24.82 3.54
C HIS A 698 -12.25 25.25 3.42
N LYS A 699 -13.19 24.37 3.81
CA LYS A 699 -14.40 24.84 4.47
C LYS A 699 -13.94 25.58 5.72
N ARG A 700 -13.90 26.90 5.63
CA ARG A 700 -13.71 27.82 6.75
C ARG A 700 -14.63 27.36 7.88
N ILE A 701 -14.07 26.71 8.92
CA ILE A 701 -14.77 26.57 10.20
C ILE A 701 -14.84 27.99 10.76
N LEU A 702 -15.92 28.68 10.40
CA LEU A 702 -16.40 29.89 11.05
C LEU A 702 -17.00 29.49 12.40
N MET A 703 -16.18 28.99 13.32
CA MET A 703 -16.57 28.79 14.72
C MET A 703 -15.34 28.92 15.63
N SER A 704 -14.87 30.15 15.83
CA SER A 704 -14.34 30.65 17.13
C SER A 704 -13.76 32.07 17.04
N VAL A 705 -14.45 33.04 16.42
CA VAL A 705 -14.20 34.48 16.68
C VAL A 705 -15.54 35.21 16.66
N SER A 706 -16.40 34.92 17.63
CA SER A 706 -17.61 35.72 17.91
C SER A 706 -18.13 35.53 19.34
N ARG A 707 -17.24 35.38 20.34
CA ARG A 707 -17.59 35.59 21.76
C ARG A 707 -16.37 36.09 22.55
N THR A 708 -15.95 37.30 22.24
CA THR A 708 -15.24 38.19 23.18
C THR A 708 -15.06 39.55 22.49
N GLN A 709 -16.18 40.24 22.21
CA GLN A 709 -16.25 41.70 22.12
C GLN A 709 -17.67 42.13 21.77
N SER A 710 -18.47 42.36 22.82
CA SER A 710 -19.69 43.19 22.95
C SER A 710 -20.52 42.58 24.10
N GLY A 711 -20.22 42.95 25.36
CA GLY A 711 -20.92 44.00 26.09
C GLY A 711 -21.76 43.30 27.18
N LEU A 712 -21.67 43.66 28.46
CA LEU A 712 -22.64 44.60 29.05
C LEU A 712 -24.08 44.36 28.60
#